data_AF-A0A968V2N1-F1
#
_entry.id   AF-A0A968V2N1-F1
#
_cell.length_a   1.000
_cell.length_b   1.000
_cell.length_c   1.000
_cell.angle_alpha   90.00
_cell.angle_beta   90.00
_cell.angle_gamma   90.00
#
_symmetry.space_group_name_H-M   'P 1'
#
loop_
_entity.id
_entity.type
_entity.pdbx_description
1 polymer ?
#
loop_
_entity_poly.entity_id
_entity_poly.type
_entity_poly.pdbx_seq_one_letter_code
_entity_poly.pdbx_strand_id
1 'polypeptide(L)'
;MKRLLFGLALLLFPIFTCFSQQTTTVKIMTYNLLNFPSPANTNSLGNDNARINYFKTIVENNQADAILIQELTNANGATSLVNALNSSAILTGAGKFYNRATLFTSYPLGASSGLGNMLIYNDNVFDLISQVNLGRNSVVVNGQTSEVSPRAATAYLLNIRPTACANESVPIYLIGAHLKGSDSQTDENARLAGANDIMNYINNTIASPTTTNVIIAGDFNFYDTNEKGYNLFLNGTASGTNLSYQNTFIDKLGAWTRNSSASVSKFTQATRTVPNQFGNGGVDGGLDDRFDFILINETINANVEKVAYQNGSYQNFGNTGVPLNGDASQSNSPVATSLLRMSDHFPVLLNITVSCTVTPTCNITNASASNTRCEGQDFKFEVNFTPTNGSGAYQVMRASDNVVLASGNSSPIAVTIANNTSDIPFNIFVRDANNINCLSTNVQITPQNCAPSNSLCLLEEDFEGFAGAGVVPTPNATQLDSDDWTFVGFSDEADLARGTTFGGVTIAGLYSRNEQSNESLWIQPTADKFTPGTATLRVCNNTALPSENLSIEYQLTAYNDESRSSSFNFSYSFNNINYINVSALDYTSPTVETGDFITMTKQTTLTGSSLGVGQCVFLRWTSDDVGGIEARDEFGLDDIRVCGTPTTPNDCPTNLIISSNPIPETTYTASETITSTGFSESGTIVIFEAGTQINLLNGFTAEQGTIFTARIANCAPALSTTPIENRTFATESPAVQAPNIQLFPNPANDLIQITVEWAEKEQPVLLTIFNAQGKVVQTFRTEAATAPNGYNFEWNCSEMPSGLYWLLCNGKYTKPVVVLHD
;
A
#
# COMPACT_ATOMS: atom_id res chain seq x y z
N MET A 1 -33.00 38.30 -35.09
CA MET A 1 -31.63 37.73 -35.05
C MET A 1 -30.77 38.48 -34.03
N LYS A 2 -30.65 37.98 -32.79
CA LYS A 2 -29.50 38.20 -31.89
C LYS A 2 -29.45 37.00 -30.94
N ARG A 3 -28.55 36.05 -31.22
CA ARG A 3 -28.28 34.88 -30.35
C ARG A 3 -27.38 35.35 -29.21
N LEU A 4 -27.82 35.23 -27.96
CA LEU A 4 -26.94 35.33 -26.80
C LEU A 4 -26.15 34.01 -26.69
N LEU A 5 -24.82 34.07 -26.82
CA LEU A 5 -23.93 32.99 -26.40
C LEU A 5 -23.76 33.07 -24.88
N PHE A 6 -24.15 32.02 -24.17
CA PHE A 6 -23.69 31.76 -22.80
C PHE A 6 -22.32 31.09 -22.89
N GLY A 7 -21.26 31.82 -22.54
CA GLY A 7 -19.93 31.26 -22.35
C GLY A 7 -19.85 30.55 -20.99
N LEU A 8 -19.67 29.23 -21.01
CA LEU A 8 -19.40 28.42 -19.83
C LEU A 8 -17.96 28.73 -19.36
N ALA A 9 -17.82 29.53 -18.30
CA ALA A 9 -16.53 29.78 -17.67
C ALA A 9 -16.14 28.57 -16.82
N LEU A 10 -15.14 27.81 -17.29
CA LEU A 10 -14.52 26.71 -16.55
C LEU A 10 -13.76 27.29 -15.34
N LEU A 11 -14.37 27.27 -14.16
CA LEU A 11 -13.72 27.61 -12.89
C LEU A 11 -12.72 26.50 -12.53
N LEU A 12 -11.47 26.68 -12.92
CA LEU A 12 -10.32 25.95 -12.38
C LEU A 12 -10.17 26.32 -10.89
N PHE A 13 -10.73 25.52 -9.99
CA PHE A 13 -10.35 25.54 -8.58
C PHE A 13 -8.92 24.97 -8.48
N PRO A 14 -7.92 25.76 -8.04
CA PRO A 14 -6.62 25.18 -7.70
C PRO A 14 -6.83 24.19 -6.55
N ILE A 15 -6.45 22.94 -6.77
CA ILE A 15 -6.37 21.92 -5.72
C ILE A 15 -5.26 22.40 -4.78
N PHE A 16 -5.63 23.10 -3.71
CA PHE A 16 -4.71 23.44 -2.63
C PHE A 16 -4.38 22.14 -1.90
N THR A 17 -3.21 21.58 -2.19
CA THR A 17 -2.61 20.54 -1.34
C THR A 17 -2.31 21.18 0.01
N CYS A 18 -3.12 20.86 1.02
CA CYS A 18 -2.92 21.32 2.38
C CYS A 18 -1.76 20.53 2.99
N PHE A 19 -0.55 21.10 2.98
CA PHE A 19 0.57 20.55 3.72
C PHE A 19 0.41 20.90 5.20
N SER A 20 0.48 19.89 6.08
CA SER A 20 0.59 20.13 7.51
C SER A 20 2.06 20.35 7.85
N GLN A 21 2.38 21.50 8.44
CA GLN A 21 3.68 21.69 9.07
C GLN A 21 3.67 20.93 10.41
N GLN A 22 4.68 20.11 10.65
CA GLN A 22 4.92 19.44 11.92
C GLN A 22 6.12 20.08 12.60
N THR A 23 6.22 19.97 13.91
CA THR A 23 7.32 20.55 14.67
C THR A 23 7.78 19.58 15.74
N THR A 24 9.10 19.34 15.80
CA THR A 24 9.74 18.52 16.82
C THR A 24 10.61 19.38 17.72
N THR A 25 10.60 19.14 19.03
CA THR A 25 11.48 19.84 19.98
C THR A 25 12.77 19.05 20.17
N VAL A 26 13.90 19.74 20.11
CA VAL A 26 15.25 19.20 20.33
C VAL A 26 15.93 19.99 21.43
N LYS A 27 16.48 19.29 22.42
CA LYS A 27 17.11 19.92 23.59
C LYS A 27 18.64 19.88 23.49
N ILE A 28 19.26 21.06 23.56
CA ILE A 28 20.72 21.23 23.51
C ILE A 28 21.23 21.56 24.90
N MET A 29 22.28 20.86 25.34
CA MET A 29 23.00 21.08 26.58
C MET A 29 24.44 21.44 26.29
N THR A 30 25.00 22.34 27.08
CA THR A 30 26.45 22.45 27.25
C THR A 30 26.83 22.24 28.71
N TYR A 31 27.96 21.57 28.95
CA TYR A 31 28.39 21.25 30.29
C TYR A 31 29.92 21.11 30.40
N ASN A 32 30.57 22.03 31.11
CA ASN A 32 31.95 21.85 31.54
C ASN A 32 32.00 20.74 32.61
N LEU A 33 32.75 19.68 32.32
CA LEU A 33 32.83 18.49 33.17
C LEU A 33 34.07 18.47 34.05
N LEU A 34 34.77 19.57 34.33
CA LEU A 34 35.91 19.65 35.28
C LEU A 34 36.88 18.46 35.17
N ASN A 35 37.89 18.57 34.31
CA ASN A 35 38.94 17.57 34.07
C ASN A 35 38.50 16.08 34.01
N PHE A 36 37.33 15.78 33.44
CA PHE A 36 36.81 14.40 33.41
C PHE A 36 37.33 13.60 32.20
N PRO A 37 37.71 12.32 32.34
CA PRO A 37 37.92 11.57 33.57
C PRO A 37 39.21 11.98 34.29
N SER A 38 39.24 11.78 35.60
CA SER A 38 40.37 12.01 36.49
C SER A 38 40.71 10.70 37.22
N PRO A 39 41.37 9.75 36.54
CA PRO A 39 41.55 8.38 37.05
C PRO A 39 42.44 8.30 38.30
N ALA A 40 43.24 9.33 38.57
CA ALA A 40 44.03 9.43 39.80
C ALA A 40 43.18 9.76 41.04
N ASN A 41 41.94 10.25 40.87
CA ASN A 41 41.08 10.58 41.98
C ASN A 41 40.40 9.32 42.55
N THR A 42 40.77 8.95 43.77
CA THR A 42 40.23 7.80 44.50
C THR A 42 39.11 8.16 45.49
N ASN A 43 38.76 9.44 45.61
CA ASN A 43 37.66 9.88 46.49
C ASN A 43 36.35 9.20 46.09
N SER A 44 35.64 8.58 47.03
CA SER A 44 34.42 7.81 46.74
C SER A 44 33.28 8.62 46.14
N LEU A 45 33.27 9.94 46.32
CA LEU A 45 32.26 10.87 45.81
C LEU A 45 32.73 11.68 44.58
N GLY A 46 34.02 11.63 44.23
CA GLY A 46 34.57 12.40 43.10
C GLY A 46 35.36 11.58 42.08
N ASN A 47 35.53 10.28 42.31
CA ASN A 47 36.13 9.38 41.33
C ASN A 47 35.24 9.26 40.08
N ASP A 48 35.83 8.74 39.00
CA ASP A 48 35.15 8.67 37.71
C ASP A 48 33.88 7.83 37.74
N ASN A 49 33.85 6.71 38.48
CA ASN A 49 32.66 5.86 38.58
C ASN A 49 31.48 6.62 39.21
N ALA A 50 31.72 7.41 40.26
CA ALA A 50 30.69 8.24 40.88
C ALA A 50 30.22 9.34 39.93
N ARG A 51 31.16 10.03 39.27
CA ARG A 51 30.87 11.13 38.32
C ARG A 51 30.08 10.65 37.10
N ILE A 52 30.39 9.47 36.56
CA ILE A 52 29.61 8.84 35.48
C ILE A 52 28.13 8.69 35.89
N ASN A 53 27.87 8.23 37.12
CA ASN A 53 26.52 8.09 37.64
C ASN A 53 25.84 9.46 37.84
N TYR A 54 26.54 10.47 38.36
CA TYR A 54 25.98 11.81 38.51
C TYR A 54 25.63 12.45 37.17
N PHE A 55 26.51 12.32 36.17
CA PHE A 55 26.23 12.78 34.81
C PHE A 55 25.00 12.08 34.23
N LYS A 56 24.91 10.75 34.36
CA LYS A 56 23.74 9.97 33.95
C LYS A 56 22.46 10.50 34.60
N THR A 57 22.44 10.68 35.92
CA THR A 57 21.28 11.21 36.65
C THR A 57 20.90 12.63 36.23
N ILE A 58 21.86 13.49 35.94
CA ILE A 58 21.61 14.84 35.42
C ILE A 58 20.91 14.75 34.06
N VAL A 59 21.43 13.94 33.14
CA VAL A 59 20.86 13.75 31.79
C VAL A 59 19.52 13.02 31.83
N GLU A 60 19.30 12.07 32.73
CA GLU A 60 17.99 11.43 32.94
C GLU A 60 16.91 12.47 33.30
N ASN A 61 17.28 13.49 34.06
CA ASN A 61 16.34 14.50 34.55
C ASN A 61 16.08 15.60 33.53
N ASN A 62 17.06 15.96 32.69
CA ASN A 62 16.88 16.98 31.67
C ASN A 62 16.56 16.41 30.26
N GLN A 63 16.90 15.16 29.97
CA GLN A 63 16.71 14.49 28.69
C GLN A 63 17.26 15.25 27.47
N ALA A 64 18.46 15.85 27.56
CA ALA A 64 19.11 16.53 26.43
C ALA A 64 19.32 15.59 25.23
N ASP A 65 19.17 16.11 24.02
CA ASP A 65 19.41 15.41 22.75
C ASP A 65 20.82 15.63 22.22
N ALA A 66 21.43 16.79 22.49
CA ALA A 66 22.83 17.05 22.20
C ALA A 66 23.51 17.63 23.44
N ILE A 67 24.74 17.22 23.70
CA ILE A 67 25.52 17.61 24.87
C ILE A 67 26.92 17.99 24.42
N LEU A 68 27.23 19.27 24.45
CA LEU A 68 28.56 19.82 24.21
C LEU A 68 29.34 19.82 25.52
N ILE A 69 30.36 18.97 25.60
CA ILE A 69 31.19 18.77 26.78
C ILE A 69 32.47 19.60 26.64
N GLN A 70 32.85 20.27 27.73
CA GLN A 70 34.18 20.87 27.91
C GLN A 70 34.96 20.11 28.99
N GLU A 71 36.28 20.34 29.01
CA GLU A 71 37.22 19.74 29.96
C GLU A 71 37.28 18.21 29.97
N LEU A 72 37.05 17.59 28.81
CA LEU A 72 37.26 16.16 28.66
C LEU A 72 38.76 15.86 28.54
N THR A 73 39.31 14.92 29.32
CA THR A 73 40.75 14.60 29.28
C THR A 73 41.09 13.60 28.17
N ASN A 74 40.14 12.73 27.78
CA ASN A 74 40.34 11.76 26.72
C ASN A 74 39.02 11.20 26.16
N ALA A 75 39.11 10.57 25.00
CA ALA A 75 37.99 9.90 24.35
C ALA A 75 37.33 8.82 25.21
N ASN A 76 38.07 7.99 25.96
CA ASN A 76 37.49 6.90 26.74
C ASN A 76 36.55 7.40 27.84
N GLY A 77 36.79 8.61 28.35
CA GLY A 77 35.86 9.35 29.19
C GLY A 77 34.47 9.49 28.58
N ALA A 78 34.40 10.08 27.38
CA ALA A 78 33.13 10.25 26.67
C ALA A 78 32.46 8.90 26.35
N THR A 79 33.24 7.86 25.99
CA THR A 79 32.69 6.50 25.81
C THR A 79 31.99 6.00 27.08
N SER A 80 32.62 6.22 28.23
CA SER A 80 32.08 5.77 29.51
C SER A 80 30.77 6.50 29.87
N LEU A 81 30.68 7.80 29.55
CA LEU A 81 29.44 8.56 29.68
C LEU A 81 28.35 8.04 28.75
N VAL A 82 28.65 7.84 27.46
CA VAL A 82 27.69 7.29 26.48
C VAL A 82 27.17 5.91 26.94
N ASN A 83 28.06 5.02 27.38
CA ASN A 83 27.68 3.70 27.88
C ASN A 83 26.73 3.81 29.09
N ALA A 84 27.01 4.75 30.00
CA ALA A 84 26.14 4.97 31.14
C ALA A 84 24.76 5.52 30.73
N LEU A 85 24.69 6.44 29.78
CA LEU A 85 23.42 6.94 29.24
C LEU A 85 22.63 5.81 28.56
N ASN A 86 23.27 5.01 27.72
CA ASN A 86 22.64 3.88 27.02
C ASN A 86 22.24 2.73 27.94
N SER A 87 22.83 2.65 29.14
CA SER A 87 22.38 1.73 30.20
C SER A 87 21.17 2.24 31.00
N SER A 88 20.70 3.47 30.76
CA SER A 88 19.54 4.04 31.45
C SER A 88 18.23 3.51 30.87
N ALA A 89 17.41 2.86 31.70
CA ALA A 89 16.04 2.50 31.33
C ALA A 89 15.14 3.74 31.12
N ILE A 90 15.43 4.86 31.81
CA ILE A 90 14.66 6.11 31.66
C ILE A 90 14.92 6.74 30.29
N LEU A 91 16.18 6.82 29.86
CA LEU A 91 16.53 7.41 28.57
C LEU A 91 16.16 6.49 27.40
N THR A 92 16.47 5.20 27.50
CA THR A 92 16.12 4.23 26.44
C THR A 92 14.61 4.03 26.32
N GLY A 93 13.87 4.03 27.44
CA GLY A 93 12.40 4.03 27.45
C GLY A 93 11.78 5.29 26.84
N ALA A 94 12.51 6.41 26.87
CA ALA A 94 12.16 7.64 26.16
C ALA A 94 12.65 7.67 24.70
N GLY A 95 13.17 6.55 24.17
CA GLY A 95 13.67 6.44 22.81
C GLY A 95 14.97 7.20 22.56
N LYS A 96 15.77 7.48 23.59
CA LYS A 96 17.07 8.17 23.47
C LYS A 96 18.22 7.17 23.52
N PHE A 97 18.94 7.08 22.41
CA PHE A 97 20.14 6.26 22.29
C PHE A 97 21.28 7.19 21.91
N TYR A 98 22.32 7.23 22.73
CA TYR A 98 23.38 8.21 22.58
C TYR A 98 24.58 7.62 21.83
N ASN A 99 25.17 8.46 21.01
CA ASN A 99 26.48 8.28 20.41
C ASN A 99 27.33 9.51 20.71
N ARG A 100 28.59 9.49 20.29
CA ARG A 100 29.53 10.61 20.46
C ARG A 100 30.24 10.91 19.16
N ALA A 101 30.76 12.12 19.04
CA ALA A 101 31.63 12.45 17.93
C ALA A 101 32.88 11.56 17.89
N THR A 102 33.31 11.26 16.67
CA THR A 102 34.31 10.24 16.35
C THR A 102 35.71 10.60 16.85
N LEU A 103 36.15 11.84 16.66
CA LEU A 103 37.50 12.28 17.02
C LEU A 103 37.48 13.14 18.28
N PHE A 104 38.36 12.79 19.22
CA PHE A 104 38.74 13.65 20.32
C PHE A 104 40.08 14.31 19.99
N THR A 105 40.20 15.61 20.26
CA THR A 105 41.47 16.32 20.17
C THR A 105 41.64 17.17 21.39
N SER A 106 42.69 16.87 22.16
CA SER A 106 43.08 17.68 23.30
C SER A 106 43.86 18.90 22.83
N TYR A 107 43.57 20.06 23.40
CA TYR A 107 44.44 21.23 23.35
C TYR A 107 45.45 21.20 24.51
N PRO A 108 46.70 21.65 24.29
CA PRO A 108 47.75 21.60 25.30
C PRO A 108 47.47 22.57 26.46
N LEU A 109 47.69 22.12 27.70
CA LEU A 109 47.68 22.94 28.91
C LEU A 109 49.08 22.95 29.53
N GLY A 110 50.02 23.65 28.89
CA GLY A 110 51.42 23.65 29.31
C GLY A 110 52.02 22.24 29.28
N ALA A 111 52.70 21.84 30.36
CA ALA A 111 53.36 20.53 30.50
C ALA A 111 52.44 19.36 30.93
N SER A 112 51.13 19.61 31.12
CA SER A 112 50.16 18.61 31.58
C SER A 112 49.42 17.94 30.42
N SER A 113 48.75 16.80 30.69
CA SER A 113 47.79 16.21 29.75
C SER A 113 46.73 17.23 29.35
N GLY A 114 46.49 17.36 28.05
CA GLY A 114 45.55 18.36 27.51
C GLY A 114 44.09 18.03 27.80
N LEU A 115 43.23 19.04 27.71
CA LEU A 115 41.78 18.92 27.78
C LEU A 115 41.18 19.12 26.38
N GLY A 116 39.94 18.70 26.16
CA GLY A 116 39.28 18.86 24.87
C GLY A 116 37.77 18.99 25.01
N ASN A 117 37.13 19.30 23.88
CA ASN A 117 35.69 19.33 23.76
C ASN A 117 35.19 18.03 23.12
N MET A 118 33.92 17.68 23.38
CA MET A 118 33.28 16.54 22.75
C MET A 118 31.77 16.78 22.59
N LEU A 119 31.20 16.29 21.51
CA LEU A 119 29.75 16.18 21.35
C LEU A 119 29.30 14.76 21.71
N ILE A 120 28.32 14.65 22.59
CA ILE A 120 27.46 13.47 22.77
C ILE A 120 26.08 13.83 22.20
N TYR A 121 25.47 12.95 21.41
CA TYR A 121 24.20 13.23 20.76
C TYR A 121 23.29 12.00 20.73
N ASN A 122 21.98 12.22 20.73
CA ASN A 122 20.96 11.21 20.56
C ASN A 122 20.92 10.79 19.09
N ASP A 123 21.38 9.57 18.82
CA ASP A 123 21.49 8.90 17.52
C ASP A 123 20.13 8.52 16.92
N ASN A 124 19.02 8.80 17.61
CA ASN A 124 17.69 8.79 16.99
C ASN A 124 17.28 10.16 16.41
N VAL A 125 17.89 11.25 16.90
CA VAL A 125 17.56 12.63 16.51
C VAL A 125 18.58 13.21 15.55
N PHE A 126 19.86 12.86 15.69
CA PHE A 126 20.94 13.46 14.90
C PHE A 126 21.74 12.44 14.10
N ASP A 127 22.15 12.83 12.88
CA ASP A 127 23.25 12.22 12.14
C ASP A 127 24.45 13.15 12.25
N LEU A 128 25.58 12.65 12.73
CA LEU A 128 26.84 13.37 12.63
C LEU A 128 27.36 13.27 11.20
N ILE A 129 27.45 14.40 10.50
CA ILE A 129 27.92 14.47 9.11
C ILE A 129 29.42 14.71 9.06
N SER A 130 29.91 15.68 9.83
CA SER A 130 31.34 15.98 9.91
C SER A 130 31.70 16.65 11.22
N GLN A 131 33.00 16.62 11.53
CA GLN A 131 33.57 17.34 12.66
C GLN A 131 34.90 17.97 12.28
N VAL A 132 35.18 19.15 12.82
CA VAL A 132 36.41 19.92 12.58
C VAL A 132 36.90 20.50 13.90
N ASN A 133 38.16 20.23 14.26
CA ASN A 133 38.84 20.98 15.30
C ASN A 133 39.42 22.26 14.70
N LEU A 134 39.05 23.40 15.27
CA LEU A 134 39.44 24.70 14.76
C LEU A 134 40.91 24.98 15.11
N GLY A 135 41.63 25.59 14.18
CA GLY A 135 42.98 26.10 14.44
C GLY A 135 42.97 27.22 15.48
N ARG A 136 44.10 27.43 16.16
CA ARG A 136 44.33 28.53 17.12
C ARG A 136 45.17 29.60 16.45
N ASN A 137 44.64 30.16 15.37
CA ASN A 137 45.42 30.88 14.36
C ASN A 137 45.33 32.40 14.53
N SER A 138 44.29 32.89 15.19
CA SER A 138 44.08 34.31 15.44
C SER A 138 45.05 34.83 16.49
N VAL A 139 45.66 35.97 16.20
CA VAL A 139 46.59 36.66 17.09
C VAL A 139 46.00 38.02 17.45
N VAL A 140 45.88 38.30 18.75
CA VAL A 140 45.50 39.63 19.26
C VAL A 140 46.75 40.31 19.80
N VAL A 141 47.11 41.45 19.20
CA VAL A 141 48.29 42.24 19.60
C VAL A 141 47.87 43.39 20.50
N ASN A 142 48.50 43.50 21.67
CA ASN A 142 48.32 44.60 22.60
C ASN A 142 49.68 45.14 23.07
N GLY A 143 50.12 46.25 22.48
CA GLY A 143 51.46 46.81 22.72
C GLY A 143 52.57 45.85 22.28
N GLN A 144 53.38 45.37 23.22
CA GLN A 144 54.47 44.40 22.99
C GLN A 144 54.06 42.94 23.22
N THR A 145 52.80 42.67 23.59
CA THR A 145 52.28 41.31 23.82
C THR A 145 51.42 40.84 22.66
N SER A 146 51.49 39.54 22.37
CA SER A 146 50.72 38.87 21.32
C SER A 146 50.09 37.62 21.90
N GLU A 147 48.76 37.59 21.93
CA GLU A 147 47.99 36.51 22.53
C GLU A 147 47.32 35.66 21.45
N VAL A 148 47.38 34.34 21.62
CA VAL A 148 46.64 33.34 20.84
C VAL A 148 45.73 32.57 21.78
N SER A 149 44.65 31.98 21.26
CA SER A 149 43.85 31.09 22.09
C SER A 149 44.72 29.90 22.55
N PRO A 150 44.73 29.53 23.83
CA PRO A 150 45.32 28.27 24.28
C PRO A 150 44.45 27.05 23.97
N ARG A 151 43.16 27.26 23.70
CA ARG A 151 42.14 26.21 23.64
C ARG A 151 41.47 26.22 22.26
N ALA A 152 41.46 25.08 21.58
CA ALA A 152 40.80 24.92 20.29
C ALA A 152 39.30 24.65 20.51
N ALA A 153 38.45 25.29 19.72
CA ALA A 153 37.03 24.94 19.62
C ALA A 153 36.84 23.77 18.64
N THR A 154 35.68 23.11 18.71
CA THR A 154 35.33 22.01 17.79
C THR A 154 33.94 22.27 17.20
N ALA A 155 33.86 22.26 15.86
CA ALA A 155 32.61 22.36 15.13
C ALA A 155 32.11 20.98 14.70
N TYR A 156 30.81 20.75 14.85
CA TYR A 156 30.11 19.54 14.44
C TYR A 156 28.97 19.91 13.51
N LEU A 157 28.99 19.39 12.28
CA LEU A 157 27.85 19.47 11.37
C LEU A 157 26.98 18.23 11.59
N LEU A 158 25.71 18.45 11.93
CA LEU A 158 24.72 17.40 12.09
C LEU A 158 23.52 17.64 11.18
N ASN A 159 22.83 16.55 10.82
CA ASN A 159 21.46 16.62 10.33
C ASN A 159 20.51 16.22 11.46
N ILE A 160 19.47 17.02 11.68
CA ILE A 160 18.36 16.67 12.56
C ILE A 160 17.35 15.85 11.75
N ARG A 161 16.88 14.74 12.33
CA ARG A 161 15.79 13.89 11.84
C ARG A 161 14.50 14.17 12.61
N PRO A 162 13.57 14.95 12.06
CA PRO A 162 12.27 15.16 12.69
C PRO A 162 11.47 13.86 12.65
N THR A 163 11.03 13.36 13.81
CA THR A 163 10.32 12.07 13.91
C THR A 163 9.04 12.04 13.07
N ALA A 164 8.36 13.18 12.94
CA ALA A 164 7.14 13.31 12.13
C ALA A 164 7.41 13.27 10.61
N CYS A 165 8.64 13.53 10.17
CA CYS A 165 9.02 13.64 8.75
C CYS A 165 10.33 12.89 8.50
N ALA A 166 10.30 11.55 8.61
CA ALA A 166 11.50 10.71 8.62
C ALA A 166 12.44 10.84 7.40
N ASN A 167 11.93 11.33 6.25
CA ASN A 167 12.72 11.53 5.03
C ASN A 167 13.33 12.94 4.93
N GLU A 168 13.05 13.83 5.88
CA GLU A 168 13.57 15.19 5.90
C GLU A 168 14.78 15.29 6.83
N SER A 169 15.84 15.95 6.37
CA SER A 169 17.04 16.23 7.15
C SER A 169 17.29 17.73 7.20
N VAL A 170 17.45 18.27 8.42
CA VAL A 170 17.66 19.70 8.65
C VAL A 170 19.07 19.92 9.19
N PRO A 171 19.98 20.59 8.44
CA PRO A 171 21.36 20.76 8.86
C PRO A 171 21.50 21.80 9.98
N ILE A 172 22.41 21.53 10.92
CA ILE A 172 22.78 22.43 12.01
C ILE A 172 24.26 22.28 12.37
N TYR A 173 24.93 23.41 12.61
CA TYR A 173 26.26 23.42 13.22
C TYR A 173 26.16 23.62 14.73
N LEU A 174 26.78 22.72 15.48
CA LEU A 174 27.03 22.86 16.91
C LEU A 174 28.53 23.10 17.11
N ILE A 175 28.91 24.22 17.72
CA ILE A 175 30.31 24.58 17.96
C ILE A 175 30.56 24.62 19.46
N GLY A 176 31.34 23.65 19.95
CA GLY A 176 31.74 23.56 21.35
C GLY A 176 33.04 24.31 21.61
N ALA A 177 33.08 25.17 22.63
CA ALA A 177 34.29 25.90 23.00
C ALA A 177 34.53 25.96 24.51
N HIS A 178 35.82 26.02 24.87
CA HIS A 178 36.28 26.37 26.20
C HIS A 178 37.30 27.49 26.03
N LEU A 179 36.94 28.75 26.25
CA LEU A 179 37.85 29.89 26.03
C LEU A 179 38.76 30.10 27.25
N LYS A 180 39.85 30.88 27.12
CA LYS A 180 40.84 31.10 28.21
C LYS A 180 40.17 31.59 29.51
N GLY A 181 40.41 30.91 30.64
CA GLY A 181 39.99 31.39 31.97
C GLY A 181 40.91 32.44 32.58
N SER A 182 40.62 32.90 33.81
CA SER A 182 41.30 34.02 34.50
C SER A 182 41.01 35.41 33.93
N ASP A 183 41.23 36.47 34.70
CA ASP A 183 40.65 37.81 34.48
C ASP A 183 41.67 38.90 34.09
N SER A 184 42.92 38.53 33.74
CA SER A 184 43.89 39.52 33.29
C SER A 184 43.61 40.02 31.87
N GLN A 185 44.17 41.17 31.50
CA GLN A 185 44.03 41.72 30.14
C GLN A 185 44.58 40.77 29.05
N THR A 186 45.64 40.02 29.34
CA THR A 186 46.19 38.99 28.43
C THR A 186 45.22 37.82 28.28
N ASP A 187 44.51 37.46 29.34
CA ASP A 187 43.49 36.39 29.30
C ASP A 187 42.28 36.80 28.45
N GLU A 188 41.80 38.04 28.63
CA GLU A 188 40.74 38.60 27.78
C GLU A 188 41.16 38.62 26.30
N ASN A 189 42.38 39.04 25.99
CA ASN A 189 42.89 39.06 24.61
C ASN A 189 42.97 37.64 24.02
N ALA A 190 43.36 36.64 24.82
CA ALA A 190 43.35 35.24 24.39
C ALA A 190 41.93 34.69 24.19
N ARG A 191 40.94 35.12 24.98
CA ARG A 191 39.51 34.83 24.72
C ARG A 191 39.03 35.47 23.43
N LEU A 192 39.39 36.73 23.17
CA LEU A 192 39.09 37.39 21.90
C LEU A 192 39.72 36.65 20.71
N ALA A 193 40.96 36.19 20.83
CA ALA A 193 41.60 35.37 19.79
C ALA A 193 40.80 34.09 19.51
N GLY A 194 40.34 33.37 20.56
CA GLY A 194 39.51 32.17 20.40
C GLY A 194 38.13 32.45 19.80
N ALA A 195 37.48 33.55 20.20
CA ALA A 195 36.24 34.00 19.58
C ALA A 195 36.44 34.33 18.10
N ASN A 196 37.57 34.95 17.76
CA ASN A 196 37.94 35.27 16.38
C ASN A 196 38.17 34.01 15.53
N ASP A 197 38.82 32.97 16.08
CA ASP A 197 38.99 31.68 15.38
C ASP A 197 37.63 31.04 15.04
N ILE A 198 36.68 31.09 15.98
CA ILE A 198 35.31 30.59 15.77
C ILE A 198 34.58 31.40 14.69
N MET A 199 34.61 32.73 14.81
CA MET A 199 33.95 33.62 13.85
C MET A 199 34.55 33.51 12.45
N ASN A 200 35.87 33.33 12.34
CA ASN A 200 36.54 33.06 11.06
C ASN A 200 36.06 31.75 10.43
N TYR A 201 35.97 30.66 11.20
CA TYR A 201 35.45 29.39 10.69
C TYR A 201 34.01 29.54 10.18
N ILE A 202 33.14 30.17 10.98
CA ILE A 202 31.74 30.37 10.62
C ILE A 202 31.62 31.19 9.34
N ASN A 203 32.29 32.33 9.25
CA ASN A 203 32.08 33.25 8.13
C ASN A 203 32.85 32.85 6.86
N ASN A 204 33.95 32.10 6.97
CA ASN A 204 34.82 31.81 5.82
C ASN A 204 34.81 30.33 5.38
N THR A 205 34.29 29.41 6.20
CA THR A 205 34.32 27.97 5.90
C THR A 205 32.93 27.34 5.78
N ILE A 206 31.95 27.79 6.58
CA ILE A 206 30.57 27.29 6.46
C ILE A 206 29.95 27.83 5.16
N ALA A 207 29.32 26.95 4.38
CA ALA A 207 28.58 27.34 3.18
C ALA A 207 27.34 28.16 3.58
N SER A 208 27.06 29.25 2.85
CA SER A 208 25.93 30.16 3.14
C SER A 208 25.85 30.53 4.63
N PRO A 209 26.91 31.13 5.18
CA PRO A 209 27.09 31.23 6.63
C PRO A 209 26.02 32.10 7.31
N THR A 210 25.37 33.02 6.59
CA THR A 210 24.31 33.89 7.12
C THR A 210 22.91 33.27 7.09
N THR A 211 22.74 32.13 6.42
CA THR A 211 21.46 31.40 6.37
C THR A 211 21.58 30.00 6.96
N THR A 212 22.76 29.54 7.35
CA THR A 212 22.92 28.24 8.01
C THR A 212 22.52 28.33 9.49
N ASN A 213 21.93 27.28 10.05
CA ASN A 213 21.64 27.18 11.48
C ASN A 213 22.95 26.94 12.26
N VAL A 214 23.33 27.86 13.16
CA VAL A 214 24.56 27.76 13.94
C VAL A 214 24.28 28.04 15.42
N ILE A 215 24.77 27.14 16.28
CA ILE A 215 24.82 27.31 17.73
C ILE A 215 26.28 27.24 18.18
N ILE A 216 26.72 28.21 18.98
CA ILE A 216 28.00 28.19 19.67
C ILE A 216 27.72 27.99 21.16
N ALA A 217 28.35 27.02 21.81
CA ALA A 217 28.13 26.79 23.24
C ALA A 217 29.39 26.33 23.96
N GLY A 218 29.40 26.57 25.27
CA GLY A 218 30.45 26.10 26.16
C GLY A 218 30.81 27.09 27.25
N ASP A 219 31.92 26.80 27.89
CA ASP A 219 32.53 27.65 28.90
C ASP A 219 33.38 28.74 28.21
N PHE A 220 32.82 29.94 28.12
CA PHE A 220 33.49 31.06 27.47
C PHE A 220 34.33 31.89 28.43
N ASN A 221 34.26 31.63 29.75
CA ASN A 221 35.01 32.38 30.76
C ASN A 221 34.87 33.91 30.61
N PHE A 222 33.69 34.40 30.21
CA PHE A 222 33.46 35.84 30.08
C PHE A 222 33.10 36.47 31.42
N TYR A 223 33.73 37.59 31.77
CA TYR A 223 33.59 38.21 33.10
C TYR A 223 32.52 39.31 33.13
N ASP A 224 32.28 39.98 32.00
CA ASP A 224 31.24 40.97 31.85
C ASP A 224 30.79 41.14 30.38
N THR A 225 29.85 42.05 30.16
CA THR A 225 29.28 42.32 28.83
C THR A 225 30.11 43.28 27.96
N ASN A 226 31.11 43.95 28.53
CA ASN A 226 32.01 44.84 27.81
C ASN A 226 33.19 44.09 27.19
N GLU A 227 33.35 42.82 27.54
CA GLU A 227 34.43 42.00 27.07
C GLU A 227 34.45 41.87 25.54
N LYS A 228 35.64 42.02 24.95
CA LYS A 228 35.76 42.10 23.48
C LYS A 228 35.29 40.82 22.78
N GLY A 229 35.57 39.65 23.34
CA GLY A 229 35.13 38.37 22.77
C GLY A 229 33.61 38.21 22.79
N TYR A 230 32.96 38.62 23.88
CA TYR A 230 31.51 38.60 24.01
C TYR A 230 30.84 39.52 22.97
N ASN A 231 31.36 40.74 22.85
CA ASN A 231 30.88 41.71 21.86
C ASN A 231 31.11 41.23 20.42
N LEU A 232 32.22 40.53 20.14
CA LEU A 232 32.48 39.97 18.81
C LEU A 232 31.39 38.96 18.39
N PHE A 233 30.97 38.09 19.30
CA PHE A 233 29.88 37.15 19.00
C PHE A 233 28.54 37.87 18.79
N LEU A 234 28.18 38.80 19.67
CA LEU A 234 26.85 39.42 19.61
C LEU A 234 26.71 40.46 18.50
N ASN A 235 27.77 41.22 18.23
CA ASN A 235 27.70 42.37 17.33
C ASN A 235 28.47 42.15 16.02
N GLY A 236 29.13 41.00 15.86
CA GLY A 236 30.05 40.74 14.76
C GLY A 236 31.31 41.62 14.79
N THR A 237 31.46 42.47 15.81
CA THR A 237 32.51 43.48 15.95
C THR A 237 32.98 43.57 17.39
N ALA A 238 34.25 43.90 17.60
CA ALA A 238 34.83 44.11 18.93
C ALA A 238 35.49 45.49 19.03
N SER A 239 35.15 46.24 20.08
CA SER A 239 35.67 47.60 20.29
C SER A 239 37.20 47.62 20.35
N GLY A 240 37.81 48.58 19.65
CA GLY A 240 39.27 48.72 19.55
C GLY A 240 39.94 47.67 18.65
N THR A 241 39.18 47.01 17.78
CA THR A 241 39.68 46.07 16.76
C THR A 241 39.13 46.43 15.37
N ASN A 242 39.74 45.88 14.31
CA ASN A 242 39.21 45.97 12.93
C ASN A 242 38.39 44.72 12.54
N LEU A 243 37.94 43.93 13.52
CA LEU A 243 37.17 42.71 13.27
C LEU A 243 35.73 43.07 12.92
N SER A 244 35.22 42.51 11.82
CA SER A 244 33.85 42.70 11.36
C SER A 244 33.36 41.44 10.65
N TYR A 245 32.29 40.84 11.17
CA TYR A 245 31.66 39.65 10.64
C TYR A 245 30.18 39.89 10.35
N GLN A 246 29.65 39.17 9.35
CA GLN A 246 28.23 39.27 8.99
C GLN A 246 27.34 38.45 9.93
N ASN A 247 27.84 37.31 10.40
CA ASN A 247 27.12 36.55 11.43
C ASN A 247 27.17 37.25 12.77
N THR A 248 26.02 37.31 13.42
CA THR A 248 25.84 37.74 14.81
C THR A 248 25.09 36.67 15.57
N PHE A 249 25.27 36.67 16.88
CA PHE A 249 24.67 35.72 17.79
C PHE A 249 23.82 36.41 18.85
N ILE A 250 22.88 35.68 19.43
CA ILE A 250 21.96 36.15 20.44
C ILE A 250 22.20 35.37 21.74
N ASP A 251 22.48 36.10 22.82
CA ASP A 251 22.35 35.59 24.18
C ASP A 251 20.91 35.79 24.69
N LYS A 252 20.19 34.69 24.92
CA LYS A 252 18.79 34.73 25.38
C LYS A 252 18.62 35.08 26.86
N LEU A 253 19.67 34.98 27.70
CA LEU A 253 19.61 35.51 29.06
C LEU A 253 20.01 36.99 29.14
N GLY A 254 20.75 37.47 28.14
CA GLY A 254 21.23 38.85 28.04
C GLY A 254 22.23 39.24 29.14
N ALA A 255 22.47 40.55 29.25
CA ALA A 255 23.46 41.14 30.15
C ALA A 255 23.34 40.69 31.62
N TRP A 256 24.47 40.57 32.30
CA TRP A 256 24.57 40.26 33.73
C TRP A 256 25.61 41.14 34.40
N THR A 257 25.57 41.19 35.73
CA THR A 257 26.61 41.80 36.55
C THR A 257 27.17 40.72 37.46
N ARG A 258 28.49 40.47 37.37
CA ARG A 258 29.21 39.52 38.21
C ARG A 258 29.00 39.81 39.71
N ASN A 259 28.98 38.77 40.54
CA ASN A 259 28.88 38.87 41.99
C ASN A 259 27.69 39.74 42.47
N SER A 260 26.55 39.63 41.79
CA SER A 260 25.34 40.39 42.08
C SER A 260 24.15 39.47 42.26
N SER A 261 23.45 39.61 43.38
CA SER A 261 22.23 38.83 43.65
C SER A 261 21.14 39.07 42.59
N ALA A 262 21.15 40.20 41.88
CA ALA A 262 20.22 40.48 40.78
C ALA A 262 20.50 39.63 39.53
N SER A 263 21.72 39.10 39.39
CA SER A 263 22.15 38.26 38.27
C SER A 263 22.36 36.79 38.64
N VAL A 264 22.16 36.40 39.91
CA VAL A 264 22.49 35.06 40.41
C VAL A 264 21.81 33.93 39.63
N SER A 265 20.58 34.15 39.14
CA SER A 265 19.87 33.17 38.32
C SER A 265 20.51 32.92 36.95
N LYS A 266 21.48 33.77 36.55
CA LYS A 266 22.24 33.64 35.30
C LYS A 266 23.64 33.06 35.53
N PHE A 267 24.05 32.83 36.76
CA PHE A 267 25.37 32.28 37.08
C PHE A 267 25.39 30.76 36.87
N THR A 268 26.59 30.25 36.59
CA THR A 268 26.89 28.85 36.29
C THR A 268 28.10 28.31 37.05
N GLN A 269 28.96 29.16 37.62
CA GLN A 269 30.10 28.76 38.46
C GLN A 269 30.18 29.61 39.75
N ALA A 270 30.60 29.08 40.90
CA ALA A 270 30.89 27.66 41.18
C ALA A 270 29.69 26.93 41.79
N THR A 271 29.56 25.62 41.52
CA THR A 271 28.60 24.76 42.22
C THR A 271 29.01 24.43 43.65
N ARG A 272 30.22 24.84 44.08
CA ARG A 272 30.88 24.43 45.34
C ARG A 272 31.42 25.64 46.09
N THR A 273 31.38 25.56 47.42
CA THR A 273 31.96 26.56 48.33
C THR A 273 33.26 26.10 48.99
N VAL A 274 33.60 24.80 48.90
CA VAL A 274 34.74 24.19 49.57
C VAL A 274 35.81 23.77 48.54
N PRO A 275 37.08 24.16 48.71
CA PRO A 275 38.15 23.80 47.80
C PRO A 275 38.39 22.30 47.77
N ASN A 276 38.51 21.74 46.56
CA ASN A 276 38.82 20.33 46.30
C ASN A 276 37.97 19.33 47.12
N GLN A 277 36.70 19.66 47.38
CA GLN A 277 35.78 18.91 48.25
C GLN A 277 35.69 17.41 47.91
N PHE A 278 35.84 17.06 46.63
CA PHE A 278 35.71 15.68 46.12
C PHE A 278 37.01 15.14 45.49
N GLY A 279 38.17 15.76 45.72
CA GLY A 279 39.46 15.27 45.23
C GLY A 279 39.72 15.44 43.72
N ASN A 280 38.81 16.09 42.99
CA ASN A 280 38.91 16.34 41.55
C ASN A 280 39.29 17.80 41.20
N GLY A 281 39.60 18.63 42.20
CA GLY A 281 39.86 20.06 42.03
C GLY A 281 38.57 20.88 41.89
N GLY A 282 38.61 21.85 40.97
CA GLY A 282 37.54 22.81 40.72
C GLY A 282 37.69 24.12 41.52
N VAL A 283 36.98 25.15 41.06
CA VAL A 283 36.88 26.46 41.70
C VAL A 283 35.90 26.39 42.88
N ASP A 284 36.21 27.10 43.97
CA ASP A 284 35.39 27.24 45.17
C ASP A 284 34.86 28.69 45.31
N GLY A 285 34.26 29.04 46.45
CA GLY A 285 33.69 30.38 46.68
C GLY A 285 32.19 30.50 46.41
N GLY A 286 31.58 29.51 45.77
CA GLY A 286 30.13 29.44 45.50
C GLY A 286 29.71 30.17 44.22
N LEU A 287 28.39 30.25 44.00
CA LEU A 287 27.81 30.73 42.75
C LEU A 287 27.87 32.26 42.62
N ASP A 288 28.80 32.79 41.82
CA ASP A 288 29.00 34.24 41.61
C ASP A 288 29.35 34.65 40.16
N ASP A 289 29.55 33.67 39.28
CA ASP A 289 30.02 33.83 37.91
C ASP A 289 29.15 33.16 36.86
N ARG A 290 29.04 33.78 35.68
CA ARG A 290 28.40 33.21 34.48
C ARG A 290 29.46 32.97 33.42
N PHE A 291 29.86 31.72 33.25
CA PHE A 291 30.85 31.36 32.24
C PHE A 291 30.33 30.45 31.14
N ASP A 292 29.21 29.77 31.36
CA ASP A 292 28.65 28.85 30.38
C ASP A 292 27.53 29.52 29.58
N PHE A 293 27.64 29.42 28.25
CA PHE A 293 26.71 30.05 27.32
C PHE A 293 26.25 29.06 26.26
N ILE A 294 25.02 29.26 25.78
CA ILE A 294 24.62 28.81 24.46
C ILE A 294 24.18 30.05 23.68
N LEU A 295 24.79 30.31 22.53
CA LEU A 295 24.46 31.42 21.65
C LEU A 295 23.89 30.87 20.34
N ILE A 296 22.80 31.45 19.87
CA ILE A 296 22.16 31.08 18.60
C ILE A 296 22.35 32.19 17.57
N ASN A 297 22.50 31.88 16.30
CA ASN A 297 22.56 32.93 15.26
C ASN A 297 21.18 33.44 14.84
N GLU A 298 21.16 34.51 14.05
CA GLU A 298 19.92 35.12 13.57
C GLU A 298 19.03 34.17 12.74
N THR A 299 19.62 33.22 12.01
CA THR A 299 18.87 32.19 11.27
C THR A 299 17.92 31.42 12.20
N ILE A 300 18.42 30.98 13.35
CA ILE A 300 17.62 30.26 14.36
C ILE A 300 16.68 31.21 15.10
N ASN A 301 17.14 32.43 15.40
CA ASN A 301 16.35 33.43 16.11
C ASN A 301 15.10 33.86 15.32
N ALA A 302 15.24 34.02 13.99
CA ALA A 302 14.19 34.44 13.08
C ALA A 302 13.46 33.28 12.39
N ASN A 303 13.79 32.03 12.71
CA ASN A 303 13.20 30.82 12.11
C ASN A 303 13.29 30.81 10.57
N VAL A 304 14.49 31.07 10.04
CA VAL A 304 14.70 31.19 8.58
C VAL A 304 14.81 29.82 7.92
N GLU A 305 15.65 28.93 8.47
CA GLU A 305 15.92 27.59 7.90
C GLU A 305 15.37 26.48 8.80
N LYS A 306 14.06 26.51 9.06
CA LYS A 306 13.28 25.44 9.73
C LYS A 306 13.63 25.16 11.20
N VAL A 307 14.67 25.77 11.75
CA VAL A 307 15.04 25.67 13.16
C VAL A 307 14.72 26.99 13.82
N ALA A 308 13.98 26.94 14.94
CA ALA A 308 13.65 28.11 15.73
C ALA A 308 14.03 27.90 17.20
N TYR A 309 14.40 28.97 17.88
CA TYR A 309 14.50 28.93 19.34
C TYR A 309 13.11 28.80 19.99
N GLN A 310 12.96 27.85 20.92
CA GLN A 310 11.74 27.76 21.72
C GLN A 310 11.77 28.83 22.81
N ASN A 311 10.86 29.81 22.73
CA ASN A 311 10.85 30.92 23.66
C ASN A 311 10.74 30.48 25.13
N GLY A 312 11.53 31.10 26.01
CA GLY A 312 11.59 30.79 27.44
C GLY A 312 12.27 29.46 27.81
N SER A 313 12.87 28.74 26.85
CA SER A 313 13.50 27.44 27.13
C SER A 313 14.94 27.53 27.63
N TYR A 314 15.60 28.68 27.50
CA TYR A 314 16.97 28.86 28.00
C TYR A 314 17.00 28.82 29.53
N GLN A 315 17.81 27.92 30.08
CA GLN A 315 17.95 27.76 31.52
C GLN A 315 19.37 27.33 31.92
N ASN A 316 19.83 27.84 33.05
CA ASN A 316 20.99 27.29 33.76
C ASN A 316 20.46 26.17 34.67
N PHE A 317 20.57 24.93 34.21
CA PHE A 317 19.84 23.82 34.79
C PHE A 317 20.31 23.51 36.21
N GLY A 318 19.37 23.66 37.14
CA GLY A 318 19.57 23.36 38.55
C GLY A 318 20.24 24.46 39.36
N ASN A 319 20.39 25.69 38.85
CA ASN A 319 20.84 26.82 39.68
C ASN A 319 19.68 27.48 40.48
N THR A 320 18.43 27.08 40.23
CA THR A 320 17.26 27.69 40.87
C THR A 320 17.29 27.50 42.39
N GLY A 321 17.13 28.60 43.13
CA GLY A 321 17.13 28.59 44.59
C GLY A 321 18.51 28.72 45.24
N VAL A 322 19.59 28.64 44.46
CA VAL A 322 20.96 28.84 44.97
C VAL A 322 21.21 30.35 45.15
N PRO A 323 21.51 30.83 46.37
CA PRO A 323 21.84 32.22 46.60
C PRO A 323 23.25 32.56 46.08
N LEU A 324 23.56 33.85 45.99
CA LEU A 324 24.91 34.34 45.66
C LEU A 324 25.92 33.74 46.65
N ASN A 325 27.05 33.23 46.15
CA ASN A 325 28.08 32.52 46.92
C ASN A 325 27.59 31.24 47.62
N GLY A 326 26.39 30.76 47.28
CA GLY A 326 25.87 29.45 47.70
C GLY A 326 26.43 28.31 46.86
N ASP A 327 26.17 27.07 47.27
CA ASP A 327 26.53 25.88 46.51
C ASP A 327 25.29 25.12 46.00
N ALA A 328 25.51 24.16 45.10
CA ALA A 328 24.45 23.41 44.46
C ALA A 328 23.60 22.55 45.41
N SER A 329 24.02 22.29 46.67
CA SER A 329 23.16 21.61 47.64
C SER A 329 21.96 22.45 48.07
N GLN A 330 22.02 23.77 47.87
CA GLN A 330 20.93 24.72 48.15
C GLN A 330 19.97 24.87 46.96
N SER A 331 20.22 24.15 45.88
CA SER A 331 19.35 24.14 44.71
C SER A 331 18.01 23.46 45.01
N ASN A 332 16.95 23.99 44.39
CA ASN A 332 15.63 23.35 44.36
C ASN A 332 15.56 22.15 43.38
N SER A 333 16.65 21.85 42.67
CA SER A 333 16.70 20.76 41.71
C SER A 333 16.64 19.38 42.39
N PRO A 334 15.87 18.41 41.86
CA PRO A 334 15.88 17.04 42.37
C PRO A 334 17.24 16.35 42.21
N VAL A 335 18.14 16.92 41.41
CA VAL A 335 19.50 16.40 41.18
C VAL A 335 20.59 17.31 41.77
N ALA A 336 20.26 18.15 42.75
CA ALA A 336 21.18 19.05 43.46
C ALA A 336 22.49 18.38 43.90
N THR A 337 22.42 17.17 44.48
CA THR A 337 23.61 16.42 44.92
C THR A 337 24.48 15.97 43.75
N SER A 338 23.86 15.56 42.64
CA SER A 338 24.60 15.18 41.42
C SER A 338 25.28 16.39 40.79
N LEU A 339 24.61 17.55 40.77
CA LEU A 339 25.19 18.81 40.28
C LEU A 339 26.40 19.24 41.11
N LEU A 340 26.30 19.21 42.44
CA LEU A 340 27.40 19.52 43.36
C LEU A 340 28.64 18.65 43.11
N ARG A 341 28.44 17.35 42.89
CA ARG A 341 29.52 16.34 42.85
C ARG A 341 30.07 16.08 41.45
N MET A 342 29.30 16.36 40.39
CA MET A 342 29.74 16.10 39.02
C MET A 342 30.82 17.07 38.56
N SER A 343 30.57 18.37 38.69
CA SER A 343 31.43 19.44 38.19
C SER A 343 31.38 20.63 39.14
N ASP A 344 32.26 21.61 38.97
CA ASP A 344 32.16 22.95 39.57
C ASP A 344 31.28 23.90 38.73
N HIS A 345 30.73 23.44 37.61
CA HIS A 345 29.77 24.20 36.78
C HIS A 345 28.34 23.64 36.83
N PHE A 346 27.36 24.51 36.61
CA PHE A 346 25.99 24.11 36.25
C PHE A 346 25.87 23.94 34.73
N PRO A 347 25.18 22.90 34.24
CA PRO A 347 24.90 22.76 32.81
C PRO A 347 23.91 23.84 32.33
N VAL A 348 24.05 24.26 31.09
CA VAL A 348 23.13 25.21 30.43
C VAL A 348 22.35 24.48 29.35
N LEU A 349 21.04 24.74 29.29
CA LEU A 349 20.12 24.12 28.34
C LEU A 349 19.39 25.18 27.52
N LEU A 350 19.07 24.83 26.27
CA LEU A 350 17.99 25.46 25.52
C LEU A 350 17.27 24.43 24.66
N ASN A 351 16.05 24.77 24.26
CA ASN A 351 15.33 23.99 23.27
C ASN A 351 15.27 24.74 21.94
N ILE A 352 15.42 23.99 20.86
CA ILE A 352 15.06 24.42 19.51
C ILE A 352 13.86 23.62 19.03
N THR A 353 13.03 24.23 18.21
CA THR A 353 11.97 23.57 17.47
C THR A 353 12.37 23.43 16.02
N VAL A 354 12.18 22.24 15.47
CA VAL A 354 12.50 21.92 14.07
C VAL A 354 11.20 21.67 13.34
N SER A 355 10.88 22.55 12.41
CA SER A 355 9.72 22.39 11.54
C SER A 355 10.05 21.49 10.36
N CYS A 356 9.12 20.62 10.00
CA CYS A 356 9.22 19.77 8.83
C CYS A 356 7.86 19.71 8.15
N THR A 357 7.85 19.34 6.88
CA THR A 357 6.60 19.28 6.11
C THR A 357 6.23 17.82 5.92
N VAL A 358 5.09 17.40 6.49
CA VAL A 358 4.55 16.09 6.14
C VAL A 358 3.85 16.20 4.80
N THR A 359 4.36 15.48 3.80
CA THR A 359 3.60 15.23 2.59
C THR A 359 2.41 14.37 2.98
N PRO A 360 1.16 14.79 2.69
CA PRO A 360 0.00 13.98 2.97
C PRO A 360 0.17 12.61 2.32
N THR A 361 0.26 11.54 3.12
CA THR A 361 0.44 10.20 2.59
C THR A 361 -0.85 9.76 1.91
N CYS A 362 -0.72 9.22 0.70
CA CYS A 362 -1.82 8.56 0.03
C CYS A 362 -2.29 7.36 0.86
N ASN A 363 -3.59 7.23 1.06
CA ASN A 363 -4.22 6.12 1.77
C ASN A 363 -5.49 5.68 1.06
N ILE A 364 -5.75 4.38 0.97
CA ILE A 364 -6.97 3.81 0.40
C ILE A 364 -7.65 2.95 1.46
N THR A 365 -8.87 3.31 1.84
CA THR A 365 -9.64 2.65 2.90
C THR A 365 -10.99 2.17 2.41
N ASN A 366 -11.74 1.43 3.24
CA ASN A 366 -13.09 0.95 2.94
C ASN A 366 -13.21 0.17 1.62
N ALA A 367 -12.16 -0.56 1.25
CA ALA A 367 -12.18 -1.42 0.08
C ALA A 367 -13.22 -2.55 0.30
N SER A 368 -14.16 -2.71 -0.64
CA SER A 368 -15.19 -3.75 -0.59
C SER A 368 -15.70 -4.08 -1.99
N ALA A 369 -16.28 -5.27 -2.15
CA ALA A 369 -16.88 -5.71 -3.42
C ALA A 369 -18.41 -5.68 -3.35
N SER A 370 -19.05 -5.30 -4.45
CA SER A 370 -20.50 -5.28 -4.62
C SER A 370 -20.91 -5.73 -6.02
N ASN A 371 -22.22 -5.90 -6.27
CA ASN A 371 -22.78 -6.15 -7.60
C ASN A 371 -22.17 -7.37 -8.33
N THR A 372 -21.84 -8.42 -7.59
CA THR A 372 -21.28 -9.67 -8.09
C THR A 372 -22.33 -10.46 -8.89
N ARG A 373 -22.09 -10.72 -10.17
CA ARG A 373 -23.00 -11.48 -11.04
C ARG A 373 -22.28 -12.11 -12.22
N CYS A 374 -22.87 -13.15 -12.82
CA CYS A 374 -22.50 -13.57 -14.16
C CYS A 374 -23.22 -12.70 -15.20
N GLU A 375 -22.53 -12.33 -16.28
CA GLU A 375 -23.12 -11.69 -17.46
C GLU A 375 -22.59 -12.44 -18.69
N GLY A 376 -23.41 -13.33 -19.25
CA GLY A 376 -22.95 -14.35 -20.18
C GLY A 376 -21.93 -15.28 -19.52
N GLN A 377 -20.76 -15.45 -20.16
CA GLN A 377 -19.67 -16.28 -19.63
C GLN A 377 -18.76 -15.54 -18.64
N ASP A 378 -18.97 -14.24 -18.43
CA ASP A 378 -18.06 -13.40 -17.66
C ASP A 378 -18.57 -13.20 -16.23
N PHE A 379 -17.67 -13.26 -15.24
CA PHE A 379 -17.97 -12.88 -13.86
C PHE A 379 -17.64 -11.40 -13.66
N LYS A 380 -18.65 -10.60 -13.30
CA LYS A 380 -18.51 -9.15 -13.10
C LYS A 380 -18.79 -8.76 -11.65
N PHE A 381 -18.06 -7.76 -11.17
CA PHE A 381 -18.27 -7.16 -9.85
C PHE A 381 -17.72 -5.73 -9.80
N GLU A 382 -18.09 -4.97 -8.79
CA GLU A 382 -17.62 -3.61 -8.55
C GLU A 382 -16.79 -3.52 -7.26
N VAL A 383 -15.74 -2.72 -7.28
CA VAL A 383 -14.86 -2.49 -6.13
C VAL A 383 -15.01 -1.06 -5.63
N ASN A 384 -15.61 -0.92 -4.45
CA ASN A 384 -15.76 0.35 -3.74
C ASN A 384 -14.53 0.62 -2.89
N PHE A 385 -14.09 1.87 -2.77
CA PHE A 385 -12.99 2.30 -1.90
C PHE A 385 -13.02 3.81 -1.65
N THR A 386 -12.31 4.27 -0.62
CA THR A 386 -12.18 5.69 -0.26
C THR A 386 -10.70 6.11 -0.32
N PRO A 387 -10.26 6.80 -1.38
CA PRO A 387 -8.90 7.31 -1.46
C PRO A 387 -8.76 8.67 -0.74
N THR A 388 -7.66 8.85 -0.03
CA THR A 388 -7.24 10.13 0.56
C THR A 388 -5.86 10.47 0.02
N ASN A 389 -5.68 11.68 -0.54
CA ASN A 389 -4.46 12.11 -1.24
C ASN A 389 -4.01 11.17 -2.37
N GLY A 390 -4.96 10.47 -2.99
CA GLY A 390 -4.69 9.66 -4.18
C GLY A 390 -4.52 10.52 -5.43
N SER A 391 -3.82 9.98 -6.42
CA SER A 391 -3.52 10.62 -7.70
C SER A 391 -4.72 10.75 -8.63
N GLY A 392 -5.85 10.14 -8.28
CA GLY A 392 -7.02 10.03 -9.16
C GLY A 392 -6.86 8.96 -10.24
N ALA A 393 -5.86 8.09 -10.12
CA ALA A 393 -5.68 6.90 -10.96
C ALA A 393 -5.45 5.68 -10.06
N TYR A 394 -6.36 4.70 -10.12
CA TYR A 394 -6.37 3.54 -9.25
C TYR A 394 -6.46 2.24 -10.06
N GLN A 395 -5.91 1.17 -9.49
CA GLN A 395 -5.90 -0.17 -10.07
C GLN A 395 -6.44 -1.17 -9.06
N VAL A 396 -7.35 -2.03 -9.50
CA VAL A 396 -7.74 -3.23 -8.75
C VAL A 396 -6.74 -4.33 -9.07
N MET A 397 -6.10 -4.86 -8.04
CA MET A 397 -5.01 -5.81 -8.11
C MET A 397 -5.45 -7.15 -7.55
N ARG A 398 -5.12 -8.26 -8.21
CA ARG A 398 -5.22 -9.59 -7.61
C ARG A 398 -4.06 -9.80 -6.65
N ALA A 399 -4.35 -10.18 -5.41
CA ALA A 399 -3.35 -10.24 -4.34
C ALA A 399 -2.35 -11.40 -4.48
N SER A 400 -2.72 -12.48 -5.17
CA SER A 400 -1.88 -13.67 -5.33
C SER A 400 -0.67 -13.45 -6.24
N ASP A 401 -0.81 -12.60 -7.25
CA ASP A 401 0.16 -12.46 -8.35
C ASP A 401 0.43 -11.00 -8.76
N ASN A 402 -0.23 -10.02 -8.12
CA ASN A 402 -0.16 -8.60 -8.46
C ASN A 402 -0.54 -8.30 -9.92
N VAL A 403 -1.52 -9.03 -10.47
CA VAL A 403 -2.11 -8.71 -11.78
C VAL A 403 -3.15 -7.60 -11.65
N VAL A 404 -3.12 -6.63 -12.55
CA VAL A 404 -4.15 -5.58 -12.66
C VAL A 404 -5.41 -6.21 -13.28
N LEU A 405 -6.51 -6.24 -12.54
CA LEU A 405 -7.81 -6.73 -13.00
C LEU A 405 -8.64 -5.63 -13.67
N ALA A 406 -8.54 -4.40 -13.16
CA ALA A 406 -9.19 -3.22 -13.73
C ALA A 406 -8.46 -1.94 -13.29
N SER A 407 -8.75 -0.84 -13.97
CA SER A 407 -8.24 0.50 -13.62
C SER A 407 -9.36 1.52 -13.74
N GLY A 408 -9.29 2.58 -12.95
CA GLY A 408 -10.27 3.67 -13.00
C GLY A 408 -9.84 4.87 -12.16
N ASN A 409 -10.59 5.96 -12.27
CA ASN A 409 -10.21 7.24 -11.67
C ASN A 409 -10.98 7.55 -10.37
N SER A 410 -12.01 6.77 -10.06
CA SER A 410 -12.86 6.93 -8.89
C SER A 410 -13.47 5.59 -8.47
N SER A 411 -13.94 5.51 -7.23
CA SER A 411 -14.76 4.40 -6.74
C SER A 411 -16.22 4.56 -7.19
N PRO A 412 -16.92 3.47 -7.55
CA PRO A 412 -16.40 2.11 -7.71
C PRO A 412 -15.64 1.88 -9.02
N ILE A 413 -14.77 0.86 -9.05
CA ILE A 413 -14.15 0.33 -10.28
C ILE A 413 -14.82 -1.00 -10.64
N ALA A 414 -15.37 -1.10 -11.84
CA ALA A 414 -15.91 -2.34 -12.38
C ALA A 414 -14.79 -3.29 -12.83
N VAL A 415 -14.93 -4.57 -12.49
CA VAL A 415 -14.01 -5.65 -12.84
C VAL A 415 -14.76 -6.73 -13.61
N THR A 416 -14.16 -7.22 -14.68
CA THR A 416 -14.67 -8.35 -15.47
C THR A 416 -13.62 -9.46 -15.50
N ILE A 417 -14.00 -10.65 -15.06
CA ILE A 417 -13.23 -11.89 -15.25
C ILE A 417 -13.89 -12.65 -16.40
N ALA A 418 -13.24 -12.62 -17.56
CA ALA A 418 -13.80 -13.23 -18.76
C ALA A 418 -13.84 -14.77 -18.65
N ASN A 419 -14.92 -15.38 -19.16
CA ASN A 419 -15.10 -16.84 -19.21
C ASN A 419 -14.82 -17.53 -17.86
N ASN A 420 -15.35 -16.99 -16.76
CA ASN A 420 -14.99 -17.46 -15.42
C ASN A 420 -15.60 -18.83 -15.14
N THR A 421 -14.77 -19.88 -15.08
CA THR A 421 -15.21 -21.25 -14.75
C THR A 421 -14.90 -21.65 -13.29
N SER A 422 -14.32 -20.73 -12.52
CA SER A 422 -13.83 -20.98 -11.15
C SER A 422 -14.77 -20.38 -10.11
N ASP A 423 -15.07 -21.16 -9.07
CA ASP A 423 -15.78 -20.74 -7.85
C ASP A 423 -14.83 -20.51 -6.66
N ILE A 424 -13.52 -20.71 -6.87
CA ILE A 424 -12.49 -20.59 -5.83
C ILE A 424 -12.34 -19.13 -5.40
N PRO A 425 -12.52 -18.80 -4.11
CA PRO A 425 -12.32 -17.45 -3.61
C PRO A 425 -10.88 -16.94 -3.78
N PHE A 426 -10.71 -15.66 -4.08
CA PHE A 426 -9.41 -15.01 -4.19
C PHE A 426 -9.43 -13.61 -3.60
N ASN A 427 -8.27 -13.09 -3.21
CA ASN A 427 -8.15 -11.75 -2.64
C ASN A 427 -7.76 -10.73 -3.71
N ILE A 428 -8.32 -9.53 -3.58
CA ILE A 428 -7.91 -8.33 -4.33
C ILE A 428 -7.49 -7.23 -3.37
N PHE A 429 -6.78 -6.22 -3.86
CA PHE A 429 -6.61 -4.93 -3.18
C PHE A 429 -6.62 -3.80 -4.22
N VAL A 430 -6.92 -2.57 -3.81
CA VAL A 430 -6.83 -1.40 -4.67
C VAL A 430 -5.49 -0.71 -4.43
N ARG A 431 -4.83 -0.26 -5.48
CA ARG A 431 -3.63 0.60 -5.39
C ARG A 431 -3.78 1.89 -6.16
N ASP A 432 -3.03 2.90 -5.76
CA ASP A 432 -2.78 4.06 -6.60
C ASP A 432 -1.78 3.71 -7.71
N ALA A 433 -2.13 4.02 -8.97
CA ALA A 433 -1.30 3.69 -10.12
C ALA A 433 0.03 4.46 -10.15
N ASN A 434 0.04 5.68 -9.61
CA ASN A 434 1.20 6.56 -9.57
C ASN A 434 1.96 6.47 -8.25
N ASN A 435 1.38 5.80 -7.24
CA ASN A 435 2.03 5.49 -5.98
C ASN A 435 1.73 4.04 -5.56
N ILE A 436 2.57 3.10 -6.01
CA ILE A 436 2.38 1.66 -5.78
C ILE A 436 2.37 1.24 -4.30
N ASN A 437 2.82 2.11 -3.38
CA ASN A 437 2.81 1.84 -1.94
C ASN A 437 1.49 2.30 -1.28
N CYS A 438 0.64 3.03 -2.00
CA CYS A 438 -0.68 3.44 -1.54
C CYS A 438 -1.70 2.35 -1.89
N LEU A 439 -1.97 1.49 -0.92
CA LEU A 439 -2.74 0.25 -1.09
C LEU A 439 -3.91 0.20 -0.10
N SER A 440 -4.99 -0.48 -0.47
CA SER A 440 -6.03 -0.88 0.47
C SER A 440 -5.67 -2.16 1.21
N THR A 441 -6.46 -2.51 2.22
CA THR A 441 -6.53 -3.89 2.74
C THR A 441 -7.07 -4.84 1.68
N ASN A 442 -6.79 -6.13 1.84
CA ASN A 442 -7.34 -7.16 0.96
C ASN A 442 -8.86 -7.29 1.11
N VAL A 443 -9.54 -7.52 0.00
CA VAL A 443 -10.97 -7.85 -0.09
C VAL A 443 -11.07 -9.24 -0.72
N GLN A 444 -11.79 -10.15 -0.07
CA GLN A 444 -12.03 -11.48 -0.62
C GLN A 444 -13.20 -11.44 -1.61
N ILE A 445 -12.99 -11.98 -2.80
CA ILE A 445 -13.99 -12.19 -3.83
C ILE A 445 -14.32 -13.67 -3.86
N THR A 446 -15.61 -14.01 -3.81
CA THR A 446 -16.12 -15.37 -4.04
C THR A 446 -16.74 -15.40 -5.43
N PRO A 447 -16.01 -15.85 -6.47
CA PRO A 447 -16.52 -15.82 -7.84
C PRO A 447 -17.62 -16.87 -8.06
N GLN A 448 -18.53 -16.58 -8.98
CA GLN A 448 -19.52 -17.54 -9.47
C GLN A 448 -18.98 -18.22 -10.73
N ASN A 449 -19.13 -19.55 -10.84
CA ASN A 449 -18.85 -20.27 -12.09
C ASN A 449 -19.88 -19.85 -13.15
N CYS A 450 -19.42 -19.08 -14.14
CA CYS A 450 -20.16 -18.58 -15.30
C CYS A 450 -19.92 -19.44 -16.55
N ALA A 451 -19.36 -20.66 -16.41
CA ALA A 451 -19.29 -21.59 -17.53
C ALA A 451 -20.71 -21.85 -18.06
N PRO A 452 -20.90 -21.93 -19.38
CA PRO A 452 -22.17 -22.35 -19.93
C PRO A 452 -22.47 -23.74 -19.36
N SER A 453 -23.54 -23.85 -18.56
CA SER A 453 -24.07 -25.17 -18.23
C SER A 453 -24.43 -25.82 -19.57
N ASN A 454 -24.09 -27.09 -19.80
CA ASN A 454 -24.50 -27.82 -21.01
C ASN A 454 -26.04 -28.00 -21.12
N SER A 455 -26.84 -27.24 -20.36
CA SER A 455 -28.28 -27.13 -20.52
C SER A 455 -28.57 -25.99 -21.49
N LEU A 456 -29.13 -26.32 -22.64
CA LEU A 456 -29.66 -25.35 -23.59
C LEU A 456 -31.03 -24.89 -23.06
N CYS A 457 -31.15 -23.60 -22.73
CA CYS A 457 -32.42 -23.06 -22.28
C CYS A 457 -33.34 -22.82 -23.48
N LEU A 458 -34.50 -23.47 -23.46
CA LEU A 458 -35.55 -23.35 -24.44
C LEU A 458 -36.35 -22.05 -24.23
N LEU A 459 -36.37 -21.55 -23.00
CA LEU A 459 -36.97 -20.28 -22.61
C LEU A 459 -36.23 -19.71 -21.39
N GLU A 460 -36.00 -18.40 -21.42
CA GLU A 460 -35.71 -17.55 -20.27
C GLU A 460 -36.64 -16.33 -20.39
N GLU A 461 -37.53 -16.13 -19.42
CA GLU A 461 -38.52 -15.04 -19.38
C GLU A 461 -38.43 -14.35 -18.02
N ASP A 462 -37.94 -13.11 -18.03
CA ASP A 462 -37.74 -12.23 -16.87
C ASP A 462 -38.74 -11.06 -16.86
N PHE A 463 -39.70 -11.05 -17.79
CA PHE A 463 -40.70 -10.00 -17.96
C PHE A 463 -40.13 -8.58 -18.11
N GLU A 464 -38.85 -8.40 -18.46
CA GLU A 464 -38.24 -7.07 -18.60
C GLU A 464 -39.02 -6.22 -19.62
N GLY A 465 -39.53 -5.06 -19.18
CA GLY A 465 -40.33 -4.17 -20.01
C GLY A 465 -41.82 -4.51 -20.13
N PHE A 466 -42.29 -5.63 -19.59
CA PHE A 466 -43.72 -5.95 -19.52
C PHE A 466 -44.43 -4.90 -18.67
N ALA A 467 -45.47 -4.24 -19.22
CA ALA A 467 -46.18 -3.17 -18.52
C ALA A 467 -47.67 -3.48 -18.29
N GLY A 468 -48.07 -4.75 -18.39
CA GLY A 468 -49.46 -5.17 -18.19
C GLY A 468 -50.41 -4.63 -19.27
N ALA A 469 -49.91 -4.38 -20.49
CA ALA A 469 -50.69 -3.75 -21.57
C ALA A 469 -51.53 -4.73 -22.41
N GLY A 470 -51.65 -6.00 -21.99
CA GLY A 470 -52.47 -7.01 -22.66
C GLY A 470 -51.72 -8.24 -23.12
N VAL A 471 -52.48 -9.17 -23.70
CA VAL A 471 -52.01 -10.43 -24.31
C VAL A 471 -52.50 -10.46 -25.76
N VAL A 472 -51.59 -10.47 -26.72
CA VAL A 472 -51.89 -10.28 -28.16
C VAL A 472 -50.97 -11.15 -29.05
N PRO A 473 -51.36 -11.52 -30.28
CA PRO A 473 -50.59 -12.47 -31.11
C PRO A 473 -49.31 -11.90 -31.74
N THR A 474 -49.03 -10.61 -31.55
CA THR A 474 -47.78 -9.98 -31.99
C THR A 474 -47.47 -8.86 -31.01
N PRO A 475 -46.89 -9.19 -29.85
CA PRO A 475 -46.71 -8.23 -28.77
C PRO A 475 -45.59 -7.23 -29.08
N ASN A 476 -45.69 -6.04 -28.49
CA ASN A 476 -44.53 -5.20 -28.23
C ASN A 476 -43.99 -5.51 -26.82
N ALA A 477 -42.87 -4.90 -26.42
CA ALA A 477 -42.22 -5.16 -25.12
C ALA A 477 -43.16 -5.05 -23.89
N THR A 478 -44.26 -4.29 -23.98
CA THR A 478 -45.20 -4.09 -22.85
C THR A 478 -46.33 -5.13 -22.75
N GLN A 479 -46.42 -6.07 -23.69
CA GLN A 479 -47.51 -7.03 -23.85
C GLN A 479 -46.97 -8.47 -23.89
N LEU A 480 -47.80 -9.45 -23.53
CA LEU A 480 -47.46 -10.87 -23.69
C LEU A 480 -47.93 -11.42 -25.03
N ASP A 481 -47.24 -12.43 -25.56
CA ASP A 481 -47.65 -13.13 -26.78
C ASP A 481 -48.81 -14.09 -26.51
N SER A 482 -49.95 -13.90 -27.18
CA SER A 482 -51.10 -14.80 -27.05
C SER A 482 -50.88 -16.17 -27.70
N ASP A 483 -49.86 -16.31 -28.56
CA ASP A 483 -49.48 -17.61 -29.08
C ASP A 483 -48.80 -18.46 -28.01
N ASP A 484 -48.12 -17.85 -27.03
CA ASP A 484 -47.38 -18.56 -25.98
C ASP A 484 -48.08 -18.53 -24.62
N TRP A 485 -48.73 -17.42 -24.25
CA TRP A 485 -49.49 -17.29 -23.01
C TRP A 485 -50.99 -17.45 -23.22
N THR A 486 -51.62 -18.25 -22.38
CA THR A 486 -53.08 -18.40 -22.31
C THR A 486 -53.57 -18.28 -20.88
N PHE A 487 -54.54 -17.38 -20.66
CA PHE A 487 -55.19 -17.19 -19.35
C PHE A 487 -56.65 -17.63 -19.43
N VAL A 488 -57.09 -18.42 -18.45
CA VAL A 488 -58.47 -18.89 -18.30
C VAL A 488 -58.97 -18.50 -16.93
N GLY A 489 -60.26 -18.17 -16.82
CA GLY A 489 -60.89 -17.75 -15.56
C GLY A 489 -61.15 -16.25 -15.49
N PHE A 490 -60.65 -15.45 -16.43
CA PHE A 490 -61.08 -14.06 -16.60
C PHE A 490 -62.31 -13.99 -17.51
N SER A 491 -63.19 -13.00 -17.28
CA SER A 491 -64.45 -12.86 -18.01
C SER A 491 -64.40 -11.82 -19.13
N ASP A 492 -63.42 -10.91 -19.09
CA ASP A 492 -63.31 -9.77 -20.01
C ASP A 492 -61.87 -9.60 -20.52
N GLU A 493 -61.69 -9.20 -21.78
CA GLU A 493 -60.36 -8.88 -22.33
C GLU A 493 -59.66 -7.76 -21.54
N ALA A 494 -60.43 -6.84 -20.95
CA ALA A 494 -59.91 -5.78 -20.10
C ALA A 494 -59.27 -6.30 -18.80
N ASP A 495 -59.58 -7.53 -18.39
CA ASP A 495 -58.92 -8.17 -17.24
C ASP A 495 -57.48 -8.57 -17.58
N LEU A 496 -57.13 -8.73 -18.87
CA LEU A 496 -55.77 -9.12 -19.28
C LEU A 496 -54.82 -7.92 -19.47
N ALA A 497 -55.31 -6.68 -19.28
CA ALA A 497 -54.57 -5.46 -19.58
C ALA A 497 -54.77 -4.39 -18.50
N ARG A 498 -54.39 -4.68 -17.23
CA ARG A 498 -54.61 -3.76 -16.11
C ARG A 498 -53.47 -2.76 -15.86
N GLY A 499 -52.38 -2.84 -16.60
CA GLY A 499 -51.24 -1.93 -16.45
C GLY A 499 -50.30 -2.33 -15.31
N THR A 500 -49.56 -1.34 -14.79
CA THR A 500 -48.54 -1.56 -13.74
C THR A 500 -49.09 -1.40 -12.32
N THR A 501 -48.51 -2.12 -11.36
CA THR A 501 -48.85 -2.06 -9.94
C THR A 501 -47.61 -2.24 -9.05
N PHE A 502 -47.73 -1.92 -7.75
CA PHE A 502 -46.77 -2.30 -6.71
C PHE A 502 -47.29 -3.48 -5.85
N GLY A 503 -48.50 -3.98 -6.14
CA GLY A 503 -49.29 -4.91 -5.33
C GLY A 503 -50.41 -4.22 -4.56
N GLY A 504 -51.34 -4.98 -3.98
CA GLY A 504 -52.49 -4.49 -3.20
C GLY A 504 -53.64 -3.96 -4.07
N VAL A 505 -53.90 -4.58 -5.21
CA VAL A 505 -54.92 -4.19 -6.18
C VAL A 505 -56.23 -4.96 -5.98
N THR A 506 -57.34 -4.27 -5.76
CA THR A 506 -58.61 -4.96 -5.47
C THR A 506 -59.39 -5.41 -6.72
N ILE A 507 -58.95 -5.05 -7.92
CA ILE A 507 -59.65 -5.33 -9.17
C ILE A 507 -59.02 -6.55 -9.83
N ALA A 508 -59.83 -7.57 -10.14
CA ALA A 508 -59.33 -8.76 -10.80
C ALA A 508 -58.64 -8.45 -12.13
N GLY A 509 -57.53 -9.12 -12.39
CA GLY A 509 -56.86 -9.07 -13.67
C GLY A 509 -55.36 -9.35 -13.62
N LEU A 510 -54.77 -9.20 -14.80
CA LEU A 510 -53.35 -9.32 -15.11
C LEU A 510 -52.70 -7.93 -15.09
N TYR A 511 -51.69 -7.79 -14.26
CA TYR A 511 -50.89 -6.59 -14.08
C TYR A 511 -49.42 -6.92 -14.35
N SER A 512 -48.62 -5.87 -14.55
CA SER A 512 -47.17 -5.93 -14.36
C SER A 512 -46.84 -5.37 -12.98
N ARG A 513 -46.22 -6.14 -12.10
CA ARG A 513 -45.74 -5.61 -10.83
C ARG A 513 -44.31 -5.11 -10.99
N ASN A 514 -44.05 -3.85 -10.63
CA ASN A 514 -42.74 -3.23 -10.80
C ASN A 514 -42.07 -2.98 -9.44
N GLU A 515 -40.96 -3.68 -9.17
CA GLU A 515 -40.09 -3.41 -8.03
C GLU A 515 -38.76 -2.80 -8.48
N GLN A 516 -38.60 -1.48 -8.36
CA GLN A 516 -37.31 -0.81 -8.63
C GLN A 516 -36.70 -1.18 -10.01
N SER A 517 -37.54 -1.26 -11.05
CA SER A 517 -37.17 -1.69 -12.42
C SER A 517 -36.96 -3.20 -12.62
N ASN A 518 -37.51 -4.04 -11.74
CA ASN A 518 -37.77 -5.45 -12.02
C ASN A 518 -39.28 -5.66 -12.22
N GLU A 519 -39.71 -6.02 -13.43
CA GLU A 519 -41.11 -6.27 -13.75
C GLU A 519 -41.45 -7.75 -13.62
N SER A 520 -42.64 -8.08 -13.12
CA SER A 520 -43.12 -9.47 -13.01
C SER A 520 -44.57 -9.61 -13.44
N LEU A 521 -44.95 -10.80 -13.90
CA LEU A 521 -46.34 -11.11 -14.23
C LEU A 521 -47.16 -11.21 -12.95
N TRP A 522 -48.19 -10.39 -12.81
CA TRP A 522 -48.92 -10.26 -11.56
C TRP A 522 -50.42 -10.47 -11.72
N ILE A 523 -51.03 -11.25 -10.83
CA ILE A 523 -52.41 -11.71 -10.95
C ILE A 523 -53.17 -11.41 -9.66
N GLN A 524 -54.28 -10.67 -9.78
CA GLN A 524 -55.30 -10.52 -8.73
C GLN A 524 -56.51 -11.43 -9.05
N PRO A 525 -56.76 -12.48 -8.25
CA PRO A 525 -58.00 -13.24 -8.31
C PRO A 525 -59.15 -12.54 -7.56
N THR A 526 -60.39 -12.88 -7.90
CA THR A 526 -61.61 -12.49 -7.17
C THR A 526 -62.61 -13.65 -7.18
N ALA A 527 -63.74 -13.52 -6.50
CA ALA A 527 -64.71 -14.61 -6.36
C ALA A 527 -65.25 -15.18 -7.68
N ASP A 528 -65.29 -14.37 -8.74
CA ASP A 528 -65.84 -14.71 -10.05
C ASP A 528 -64.78 -14.72 -11.16
N LYS A 529 -63.56 -14.25 -10.88
CA LYS A 529 -62.48 -14.14 -11.87
C LYS A 529 -61.20 -14.76 -11.35
N PHE A 530 -60.68 -15.70 -12.12
CA PHE A 530 -59.45 -16.47 -11.86
C PHE A 530 -59.55 -17.35 -10.59
N THR A 531 -60.75 -17.84 -10.27
CA THR A 531 -61.04 -18.72 -9.13
C THR A 531 -62.20 -19.69 -9.47
N PRO A 532 -61.93 -20.87 -10.07
CA PRO A 532 -60.63 -21.31 -10.52
C PRO A 532 -60.16 -20.56 -11.77
N GLY A 533 -58.84 -20.42 -11.90
CA GLY A 533 -58.19 -19.79 -13.05
C GLY A 533 -56.89 -20.50 -13.40
N THR A 534 -56.41 -20.32 -14.64
CA THR A 534 -55.12 -20.86 -15.05
C THR A 534 -54.32 -19.86 -15.86
N ALA A 535 -53.02 -19.78 -15.60
CA ALA A 535 -52.03 -19.22 -16.49
C ALA A 535 -51.26 -20.37 -17.14
N THR A 536 -51.28 -20.47 -18.47
CA THR A 536 -50.58 -21.52 -19.22
C THR A 536 -49.56 -20.88 -20.16
N LEU A 537 -48.31 -21.33 -20.09
CA LEU A 537 -47.21 -20.92 -20.94
C LEU A 537 -46.78 -22.08 -21.85
N ARG A 538 -46.73 -21.85 -23.16
CA ARG A 538 -46.24 -22.79 -24.17
C ARG A 538 -44.75 -22.53 -24.42
N VAL A 539 -43.93 -23.57 -24.31
CA VAL A 539 -42.49 -23.52 -24.58
C VAL A 539 -42.13 -24.57 -25.62
N CYS A 540 -41.58 -24.14 -26.76
CA CYS A 540 -41.27 -25.03 -27.87
C CYS A 540 -39.76 -25.24 -28.03
N ASN A 541 -39.34 -26.48 -28.30
CA ASN A 541 -37.96 -26.76 -28.67
C ASN A 541 -37.70 -26.35 -30.12
N ASN A 542 -37.37 -25.08 -30.33
CA ASN A 542 -36.99 -24.54 -31.64
C ASN A 542 -35.48 -24.70 -31.95
N THR A 543 -34.78 -25.51 -31.15
CA THR A 543 -33.35 -25.74 -31.30
C THR A 543 -33.07 -26.80 -32.37
N ALA A 544 -31.80 -26.98 -32.75
CA ALA A 544 -31.44 -27.96 -33.77
C ALA A 544 -31.47 -29.42 -33.27
N LEU A 545 -31.63 -29.66 -31.96
CA LEU A 545 -31.49 -30.97 -31.33
C LEU A 545 -32.66 -31.29 -30.39
N PRO A 546 -33.06 -32.57 -30.23
CA PRO A 546 -33.98 -32.95 -29.15
C PRO A 546 -33.37 -32.61 -27.79
N SER A 547 -34.24 -32.35 -26.81
CA SER A 547 -33.84 -32.02 -25.44
C SER A 547 -34.43 -33.03 -24.46
N GLU A 548 -33.60 -33.55 -23.56
CA GLU A 548 -34.01 -34.45 -22.48
C GLU A 548 -33.91 -33.81 -21.10
N ASN A 549 -34.62 -34.38 -20.13
CA ASN A 549 -34.57 -33.98 -18.72
C ASN A 549 -34.81 -32.48 -18.52
N LEU A 550 -35.99 -31.99 -18.91
CA LEU A 550 -36.30 -30.57 -18.83
C LEU A 550 -36.26 -30.09 -17.38
N SER A 551 -35.34 -29.17 -17.09
CA SER A 551 -35.28 -28.39 -15.86
C SER A 551 -36.21 -27.20 -15.98
N ILE A 552 -37.08 -27.02 -15.00
CA ILE A 552 -38.03 -25.90 -14.90
C ILE A 552 -37.71 -25.17 -13.61
N GLU A 553 -37.50 -23.87 -13.70
CA GLU A 553 -37.26 -22.96 -12.59
C GLU A 553 -38.11 -21.70 -12.79
N TYR A 554 -38.64 -21.13 -11.72
CA TYR A 554 -39.29 -19.82 -11.73
C TYR A 554 -39.34 -19.25 -10.31
N GLN A 555 -39.45 -17.93 -10.22
CA GLN A 555 -39.75 -17.22 -8.99
C GLN A 555 -41.28 -17.09 -8.84
N LEU A 556 -41.81 -17.48 -7.68
CA LEU A 556 -43.20 -17.26 -7.28
C LEU A 556 -43.22 -16.26 -6.14
N THR A 557 -43.96 -15.17 -6.31
CA THR A 557 -44.23 -14.20 -5.24
C THR A 557 -45.71 -14.24 -4.89
N ALA A 558 -46.05 -14.37 -3.61
CA ALA A 558 -47.43 -14.23 -3.14
C ALA A 558 -47.54 -13.03 -2.21
N TYR A 559 -48.50 -12.15 -2.41
CA TYR A 559 -48.82 -11.09 -1.46
C TYR A 559 -50.00 -11.53 -0.62
N ASN A 560 -49.74 -11.88 0.63
CA ASN A 560 -50.73 -12.40 1.57
C ASN A 560 -51.38 -11.26 2.36
N ASP A 561 -52.16 -10.44 1.65
CA ASP A 561 -52.78 -9.22 2.15
C ASP A 561 -54.25 -9.37 2.50
N GLU A 562 -54.81 -10.57 2.37
CA GLU A 562 -56.20 -10.84 2.71
C GLU A 562 -56.36 -12.09 3.58
N SER A 563 -57.47 -12.15 4.34
CA SER A 563 -57.76 -13.30 5.22
C SER A 563 -58.40 -14.46 4.45
N ARG A 564 -57.73 -14.93 3.39
CA ARG A 564 -58.15 -16.05 2.53
C ARG A 564 -56.96 -16.73 1.86
N SER A 565 -56.91 -18.04 1.97
CA SER A 565 -55.94 -18.88 1.25
C SER A 565 -56.45 -19.28 -0.13
N SER A 566 -55.59 -19.10 -1.15
CA SER A 566 -55.78 -19.60 -2.51
C SER A 566 -54.62 -20.52 -2.90
N SER A 567 -54.90 -21.53 -3.73
CA SER A 567 -53.85 -22.37 -4.33
C SER A 567 -53.24 -21.68 -5.54
N PHE A 568 -51.99 -22.03 -5.86
CA PHE A 568 -51.32 -21.66 -7.12
C PHE A 568 -50.44 -22.84 -7.55
N ASN A 569 -51.10 -23.90 -8.00
CA ASN A 569 -50.51 -25.23 -8.19
C ASN A 569 -49.94 -25.42 -9.59
N PHE A 570 -48.84 -26.17 -9.70
CA PHE A 570 -48.10 -26.30 -10.95
C PHE A 570 -48.29 -27.68 -11.60
N SER A 571 -48.56 -27.66 -12.91
CA SER A 571 -48.64 -28.86 -13.73
C SER A 571 -48.04 -28.63 -15.10
N TYR A 572 -47.68 -29.71 -15.81
CA TYR A 572 -47.17 -29.62 -17.18
C TYR A 572 -47.88 -30.60 -18.12
N SER A 573 -47.81 -30.33 -19.43
CA SER A 573 -48.35 -31.20 -20.48
C SER A 573 -47.50 -31.14 -21.74
N PHE A 574 -47.36 -32.25 -22.47
CA PHE A 574 -46.74 -32.26 -23.81
C PHE A 574 -47.78 -32.17 -24.95
N ASN A 575 -49.08 -32.20 -24.63
CA ASN A 575 -50.15 -32.20 -25.63
C ASN A 575 -51.23 -31.14 -25.36
N ASN A 576 -51.05 -30.29 -24.34
CA ASN A 576 -52.00 -29.28 -23.87
C ASN A 576 -53.40 -29.82 -23.51
N ILE A 577 -53.53 -31.13 -23.26
CA ILE A 577 -54.80 -31.77 -22.92
C ILE A 577 -54.67 -32.48 -21.57
N ASN A 578 -53.67 -33.35 -21.43
CA ASN A 578 -53.43 -34.11 -20.21
C ASN A 578 -52.33 -33.43 -19.39
N TYR A 579 -52.70 -32.89 -18.23
CA TYR A 579 -51.78 -32.20 -17.34
C TYR A 579 -51.34 -33.12 -16.19
N ILE A 580 -50.04 -33.16 -15.95
CA ILE A 580 -49.40 -33.92 -14.87
C ILE A 580 -49.04 -32.94 -13.75
N ASN A 581 -49.60 -33.14 -12.57
CA ASN A 581 -49.32 -32.29 -11.40
C ASN A 581 -47.91 -32.52 -10.86
N VAL A 582 -47.18 -31.46 -10.53
CA VAL A 582 -45.88 -31.54 -9.87
C VAL A 582 -46.01 -30.98 -8.46
N SER A 583 -46.48 -31.82 -7.54
CA SER A 583 -46.79 -31.41 -6.16
C SER A 583 -45.65 -30.71 -5.39
N ALA A 584 -44.39 -30.93 -5.79
CA ALA A 584 -43.24 -30.23 -5.21
C ALA A 584 -43.24 -28.71 -5.49
N LEU A 585 -43.91 -28.29 -6.56
CA LEU A 585 -43.99 -26.90 -6.98
C LEU A 585 -45.29 -26.21 -6.57
N ASP A 586 -46.26 -26.97 -6.07
CA ASP A 586 -47.54 -26.44 -5.57
C ASP A 586 -47.33 -25.41 -4.45
N TYR A 587 -48.24 -24.44 -4.38
CA TYR A 587 -48.25 -23.42 -3.33
C TYR A 587 -49.69 -23.14 -2.92
N THR A 588 -49.87 -22.84 -1.64
CA THR A 588 -51.13 -22.35 -1.10
C THR A 588 -50.81 -21.22 -0.15
N SER A 589 -51.39 -20.05 -0.38
CA SER A 589 -51.18 -18.90 0.48
C SER A 589 -51.79 -19.15 1.88
N PRO A 590 -51.26 -18.52 2.94
CA PRO A 590 -51.84 -18.63 4.27
C PRO A 590 -53.31 -18.13 4.32
N THR A 591 -54.13 -18.68 5.22
CA THR A 591 -55.50 -18.15 5.42
C THR A 591 -55.52 -16.91 6.33
N VAL A 592 -54.41 -16.62 7.02
CA VAL A 592 -54.26 -15.48 7.93
C VAL A 592 -53.42 -14.42 7.21
N GLU A 593 -53.99 -13.24 7.02
CA GLU A 593 -53.32 -12.08 6.45
C GLU A 593 -52.02 -11.75 7.21
N THR A 594 -50.94 -11.50 6.46
CA THR A 594 -49.67 -11.02 7.01
C THR A 594 -49.26 -9.65 6.47
N GLY A 595 -49.79 -9.23 5.32
CA GLY A 595 -49.39 -8.00 4.63
C GLY A 595 -47.97 -8.06 4.08
N ASP A 596 -47.42 -9.27 3.90
CA ASP A 596 -46.05 -9.51 3.46
C ASP A 596 -46.03 -10.09 2.04
N PHE A 597 -45.04 -9.68 1.25
CA PHE A 597 -44.66 -10.38 0.01
C PHE A 597 -43.79 -11.58 0.35
N ILE A 598 -44.22 -12.77 -0.07
CA ILE A 598 -43.51 -14.03 0.13
C ILE A 598 -42.99 -14.48 -1.24
N THR A 599 -41.69 -14.29 -1.47
CA THR A 599 -41.00 -14.71 -2.70
C THR A 599 -40.24 -16.02 -2.48
N MET A 600 -40.37 -16.94 -3.44
CA MET A 600 -39.70 -18.24 -3.40
C MET A 600 -39.32 -18.74 -4.80
N THR A 601 -38.14 -19.35 -4.91
CA THR A 601 -37.73 -20.07 -6.12
C THR A 601 -38.35 -21.47 -6.13
N LYS A 602 -39.03 -21.79 -7.22
CA LYS A 602 -39.64 -23.09 -7.50
C LYS A 602 -38.84 -23.76 -8.60
N GLN A 603 -38.36 -24.99 -8.36
CA GLN A 603 -37.57 -25.72 -9.35
C GLN A 603 -37.82 -27.23 -9.34
N THR A 604 -37.84 -27.83 -10.52
CA THR A 604 -37.95 -29.29 -10.72
C THR A 604 -37.23 -29.73 -11.98
N THR A 605 -36.85 -31.01 -12.06
CA THR A 605 -36.40 -31.63 -13.30
C THR A 605 -37.37 -32.73 -13.70
N LEU A 606 -37.87 -32.67 -14.94
CA LEU A 606 -38.72 -33.70 -15.52
C LEU A 606 -37.86 -34.87 -16.03
N THR A 607 -37.36 -35.70 -15.11
CA THR A 607 -36.45 -36.81 -15.48
C THR A 607 -37.13 -37.80 -16.43
N GLY A 608 -36.44 -38.18 -17.49
CA GLY A 608 -36.97 -39.08 -18.52
C GLY A 608 -37.94 -38.42 -19.51
N SER A 609 -38.15 -37.09 -19.43
CA SER A 609 -38.84 -36.34 -20.48
C SER A 609 -37.94 -36.22 -21.72
N SER A 610 -38.53 -36.34 -22.91
CA SER A 610 -37.88 -36.02 -24.18
C SER A 610 -38.77 -35.06 -24.97
N LEU A 611 -38.18 -33.96 -25.44
CA LEU A 611 -38.85 -32.94 -26.24
C LEU A 611 -38.12 -32.83 -27.58
N GLY A 612 -38.71 -33.41 -28.63
CA GLY A 612 -38.16 -33.37 -29.98
C GLY A 612 -38.14 -31.95 -30.57
N VAL A 613 -37.34 -31.77 -31.62
CA VAL A 613 -37.30 -30.51 -32.39
C VAL A 613 -38.71 -30.18 -32.91
N GLY A 614 -39.16 -28.95 -32.67
CA GLY A 614 -40.49 -28.45 -33.03
C GLY A 614 -41.64 -28.92 -32.13
N GLN A 615 -41.38 -29.71 -31.08
CA GLN A 615 -42.38 -30.07 -30.09
C GLN A 615 -42.43 -29.04 -28.95
N CYS A 616 -43.57 -28.92 -28.28
CA CYS A 616 -43.76 -27.98 -27.18
C CYS A 616 -44.18 -28.68 -25.88
N VAL A 617 -43.78 -28.08 -24.76
CA VAL A 617 -44.29 -28.36 -23.42
C VAL A 617 -45.13 -27.17 -22.96
N PHE A 618 -46.20 -27.45 -22.21
CA PHE A 618 -47.11 -26.46 -21.67
C PHE A 618 -46.99 -26.48 -20.16
N LEU A 619 -46.58 -25.36 -19.57
CA LEU A 619 -46.48 -25.18 -18.13
C LEU A 619 -47.73 -24.45 -17.65
N ARG A 620 -48.39 -24.95 -16.60
CA ARG A 620 -49.66 -24.40 -16.12
C ARG A 620 -49.65 -24.18 -14.63
N TRP A 621 -49.93 -22.95 -14.24
CA TRP A 621 -50.26 -22.56 -12.88
C TRP A 621 -51.78 -22.44 -12.73
N THR A 622 -52.34 -23.15 -11.76
CA THR A 622 -53.78 -23.20 -11.50
C THR A 622 -54.08 -22.57 -10.16
N SER A 623 -54.96 -21.58 -10.16
CA SER A 623 -55.48 -20.93 -8.96
C SER A 623 -56.90 -21.42 -8.64
N ASP A 624 -57.20 -21.59 -7.36
CA ASP A 624 -58.55 -21.82 -6.84
C ASP A 624 -58.63 -21.52 -5.34
N ASP A 625 -59.84 -21.29 -4.84
CA ASP A 625 -60.13 -21.05 -3.43
C ASP A 625 -59.81 -22.30 -2.59
N VAL A 626 -59.06 -22.13 -1.50
CA VAL A 626 -58.79 -23.21 -0.53
C VAL A 626 -59.56 -23.01 0.77
N GLY A 627 -59.59 -21.77 1.30
CA GLY A 627 -60.25 -21.48 2.58
C GLY A 627 -60.19 -20.00 2.97
N GLY A 628 -61.05 -19.58 3.90
CA GLY A 628 -61.19 -18.17 4.32
C GLY A 628 -62.43 -17.49 3.77
N ILE A 629 -62.62 -16.21 4.09
CA ILE A 629 -63.88 -15.49 3.85
C ILE A 629 -63.74 -14.14 3.13
N GLU A 630 -62.56 -13.49 3.15
CA GLU A 630 -62.33 -12.15 2.57
C GLU A 630 -61.88 -12.17 1.09
N ALA A 631 -61.18 -11.15 0.58
CA ALA A 631 -60.65 -11.14 -0.79
C ALA A 631 -59.46 -12.11 -0.95
N ARG A 632 -58.95 -12.32 -2.17
CA ARG A 632 -57.91 -13.33 -2.44
C ARG A 632 -56.55 -12.64 -2.52
N ASP A 633 -55.54 -13.34 -2.02
CA ASP A 633 -54.15 -12.97 -2.20
C ASP A 633 -53.74 -12.88 -3.68
N GLU A 634 -52.71 -12.06 -3.92
CA GLU A 634 -52.12 -11.86 -5.24
C GLU A 634 -50.95 -12.82 -5.50
N PHE A 635 -50.78 -13.22 -6.77
CA PHE A 635 -49.69 -14.10 -7.19
C PHE A 635 -48.88 -13.50 -8.34
N GLY A 636 -47.56 -13.62 -8.24
CA GLY A 636 -46.57 -13.13 -9.18
C GLY A 636 -45.68 -14.25 -9.71
N LEU A 637 -45.38 -14.22 -11.01
CA LEU A 637 -44.37 -15.07 -11.64
C LEU A 637 -43.26 -14.20 -12.22
N ASP A 638 -42.02 -14.62 -11.99
CA ASP A 638 -40.82 -13.96 -12.50
C ASP A 638 -39.72 -15.00 -12.76
N ASP A 639 -38.65 -14.61 -13.48
CA ASP A 639 -37.46 -15.43 -13.75
C ASP A 639 -37.78 -16.86 -14.24
N ILE A 640 -38.73 -17.04 -15.16
CA ILE A 640 -39.12 -18.36 -15.66
C ILE A 640 -38.04 -18.89 -16.60
N ARG A 641 -37.50 -20.05 -16.26
CA ARG A 641 -36.44 -20.72 -16.99
C ARG A 641 -36.78 -22.17 -17.29
N VAL A 642 -36.70 -22.54 -18.57
CA VAL A 642 -36.89 -23.92 -19.03
C VAL A 642 -35.68 -24.36 -19.82
N CYS A 643 -34.92 -25.30 -19.29
CA CYS A 643 -33.71 -25.78 -19.95
C CYS A 643 -33.72 -27.29 -20.12
N GLY A 644 -33.15 -27.78 -21.22
CA GLY A 644 -33.01 -29.20 -21.50
C GLY A 644 -31.56 -29.57 -21.75
N THR A 645 -31.25 -30.85 -21.58
CA THR A 645 -29.98 -31.40 -22.03
C THR A 645 -30.11 -31.74 -23.51
N PRO A 646 -29.41 -31.05 -24.43
CA PRO A 646 -29.47 -31.37 -25.85
C PRO A 646 -28.89 -32.78 -26.07
N THR A 647 -29.66 -33.64 -26.71
CA THR A 647 -29.16 -34.96 -27.14
C THR A 647 -28.51 -34.81 -28.50
N THR A 648 -27.21 -35.09 -28.59
CA THR A 648 -26.54 -35.17 -29.89
C THR A 648 -26.95 -36.45 -30.63
N PRO A 649 -27.08 -36.43 -31.97
CA PRO A 649 -26.96 -37.64 -32.77
C PRO A 649 -25.55 -38.20 -32.57
N ASN A 650 -25.44 -39.20 -31.70
CA ASN A 650 -24.28 -40.04 -31.37
C ASN A 650 -22.89 -39.56 -31.85
N ASP A 651 -22.12 -39.07 -30.88
CA ASP A 651 -20.65 -39.12 -30.90
C ASP A 651 -20.23 -40.60 -30.98
N CYS A 652 -19.31 -40.95 -31.89
CA CYS A 652 -18.85 -42.34 -31.97
C CYS A 652 -18.08 -42.73 -30.70
N PRO A 653 -18.20 -43.98 -30.23
CA PRO A 653 -17.42 -44.44 -29.09
C PRO A 653 -15.92 -44.38 -29.39
N THR A 654 -15.11 -44.12 -28.37
CA THR A 654 -13.64 -44.12 -28.50
C THR A 654 -13.11 -45.45 -29.02
N ASN A 655 -13.63 -46.54 -28.49
CA ASN A 655 -13.33 -47.90 -28.92
C ASN A 655 -14.63 -48.70 -29.07
N LEU A 656 -14.77 -49.44 -30.17
CA LEU A 656 -15.95 -50.24 -30.46
C LEU A 656 -15.58 -51.72 -30.63
N ILE A 657 -16.31 -52.60 -29.94
CA ILE A 657 -16.15 -54.05 -30.05
C ILE A 657 -17.39 -54.64 -30.73
N ILE A 658 -17.19 -55.36 -31.83
CA ILE A 658 -18.25 -55.99 -32.62
C ILE A 658 -18.09 -57.51 -32.51
N SER A 659 -19.00 -58.16 -31.78
CA SER A 659 -19.04 -59.61 -31.60
C SER A 659 -20.33 -60.25 -32.13
N SER A 660 -21.17 -59.49 -32.84
CA SER A 660 -22.41 -59.97 -33.43
C SER A 660 -22.14 -60.97 -34.56
N ASN A 661 -22.95 -62.03 -34.62
CA ASN A 661 -22.90 -63.06 -35.65
C ASN A 661 -24.33 -63.43 -36.08
N PRO A 662 -24.79 -63.03 -37.28
CA PRO A 662 -24.09 -62.20 -38.27
C PRO A 662 -23.95 -60.73 -37.84
N ILE A 663 -23.04 -59.98 -38.48
CA ILE A 663 -22.87 -58.53 -38.31
C ILE A 663 -23.94 -57.80 -39.12
N PRO A 664 -24.77 -56.95 -38.49
CA PRO A 664 -25.76 -56.16 -39.21
C PRO A 664 -25.13 -55.24 -40.26
N GLU A 665 -25.80 -55.12 -41.42
CA GLU A 665 -25.41 -54.26 -42.54
C GLU A 665 -25.53 -52.77 -42.17
N THR A 666 -24.41 -52.13 -41.85
CA THR A 666 -24.33 -50.68 -41.58
C THR A 666 -22.87 -50.19 -41.58
N THR A 667 -22.68 -48.90 -41.34
CA THR A 667 -21.37 -48.29 -41.04
C THR A 667 -21.16 -48.20 -39.54
N TYR A 668 -20.06 -48.75 -39.06
CA TYR A 668 -19.62 -48.67 -37.67
C TYR A 668 -18.46 -47.69 -37.56
N THR A 669 -18.56 -46.72 -36.65
CA THR A 669 -17.56 -45.67 -36.45
C THR A 669 -17.00 -45.72 -35.02
N ALA A 670 -15.69 -45.51 -34.88
CA ALA A 670 -15.03 -45.30 -33.59
C ALA A 670 -13.93 -44.23 -33.70
N SER A 671 -13.72 -43.42 -32.66
CA SER A 671 -12.72 -42.35 -32.72
C SER A 671 -11.28 -42.88 -32.64
N GLU A 672 -11.06 -44.06 -32.06
CA GLU A 672 -9.76 -44.73 -32.01
C GLU A 672 -9.83 -46.11 -32.65
N THR A 673 -10.43 -47.11 -31.98
CA THR A 673 -10.33 -48.50 -32.45
C THR A 673 -11.66 -49.21 -32.68
N ILE A 674 -11.71 -50.05 -33.72
CA ILE A 674 -12.75 -51.08 -33.89
C ILE A 674 -12.11 -52.45 -33.74
N THR A 675 -12.66 -53.33 -32.91
CA THR A 675 -12.22 -54.73 -32.78
C THR A 675 -13.37 -55.66 -33.10
N SER A 676 -13.19 -56.60 -34.04
CA SER A 676 -14.24 -57.53 -34.46
C SER A 676 -13.80 -58.99 -34.52
N THR A 677 -14.72 -59.88 -34.11
CA THR A 677 -14.66 -61.34 -34.29
C THR A 677 -15.88 -61.88 -35.04
N GLY A 678 -16.75 -61.00 -35.53
CA GLY A 678 -18.04 -61.35 -36.10
C GLY A 678 -18.00 -61.86 -37.55
N PHE A 679 -19.15 -62.34 -38.02
CA PHE A 679 -19.32 -62.94 -39.34
C PHE A 679 -20.26 -62.08 -40.20
N SER A 680 -19.91 -61.77 -41.45
CA SER A 680 -20.76 -60.99 -42.38
C SER A 680 -21.35 -61.91 -43.47
N GLU A 681 -22.67 -61.87 -43.63
CA GLU A 681 -23.43 -62.71 -44.59
C GLU A 681 -23.30 -62.24 -46.04
N SER A 682 -23.33 -63.20 -46.98
CA SER A 682 -23.28 -62.94 -48.42
C SER A 682 -24.38 -61.95 -48.87
N GLY A 683 -23.99 -60.91 -49.62
CA GLY A 683 -24.90 -59.90 -50.15
C GLY A 683 -25.04 -58.63 -49.30
N THR A 684 -24.35 -58.53 -48.16
CA THR A 684 -24.36 -57.36 -47.27
C THR A 684 -23.22 -56.38 -47.54
N ILE A 685 -23.41 -55.10 -47.19
CA ILE A 685 -22.38 -54.05 -47.20
C ILE A 685 -22.05 -53.61 -45.76
N VAL A 686 -20.87 -53.99 -45.27
CA VAL A 686 -20.43 -53.64 -43.91
C VAL A 686 -19.21 -52.74 -43.99
N ILE A 687 -19.25 -51.58 -43.32
CA ILE A 687 -18.18 -50.58 -43.34
C ILE A 687 -17.67 -50.33 -41.92
N PHE A 688 -16.37 -50.47 -41.70
CA PHE A 688 -15.69 -50.12 -40.44
C PHE A 688 -14.80 -48.90 -40.65
N GLU A 689 -14.97 -47.89 -39.79
CA GLU A 689 -14.20 -46.66 -39.80
C GLU A 689 -13.68 -46.36 -38.40
N ALA A 690 -12.36 -46.43 -38.21
CA ALA A 690 -11.73 -46.17 -36.93
C ALA A 690 -10.64 -45.10 -37.08
N GLY A 691 -10.49 -44.19 -36.12
CA GLY A 691 -9.50 -43.11 -36.22
C GLY A 691 -8.04 -43.58 -36.16
N THR A 692 -7.76 -44.73 -35.54
CA THR A 692 -6.39 -45.22 -35.36
C THR A 692 -6.19 -46.67 -35.78
N GLN A 693 -7.11 -47.59 -35.45
CA GLN A 693 -6.88 -49.02 -35.70
C GLN A 693 -8.16 -49.84 -35.90
N ILE A 694 -8.14 -50.79 -36.83
CA ILE A 694 -9.18 -51.83 -36.98
C ILE A 694 -8.55 -53.20 -36.76
N ASN A 695 -8.97 -53.90 -35.70
CA ASN A 695 -8.49 -55.20 -35.29
C ASN A 695 -9.49 -56.30 -35.68
N LEU A 696 -9.19 -57.02 -36.75
CA LEU A 696 -9.95 -58.22 -37.13
C LEU A 696 -9.29 -59.44 -36.50
N LEU A 697 -9.89 -59.96 -35.43
CA LEU A 697 -9.33 -61.05 -34.64
C LEU A 697 -9.75 -62.42 -35.21
N ASN A 698 -9.07 -63.47 -34.76
CA ASN A 698 -9.38 -64.85 -35.15
C ASN A 698 -10.87 -65.16 -34.87
N GLY A 699 -11.63 -65.53 -35.91
CA GLY A 699 -13.09 -65.66 -35.87
C GLY A 699 -13.82 -64.71 -36.83
N PHE A 700 -13.21 -63.58 -37.22
CA PHE A 700 -13.82 -62.68 -38.21
C PHE A 700 -13.87 -63.34 -39.60
N THR A 701 -15.05 -63.34 -40.23
CA THR A 701 -15.28 -63.94 -41.55
C THR A 701 -16.19 -63.05 -42.40
N ALA A 702 -15.81 -62.79 -43.65
CA ALA A 702 -16.67 -62.15 -44.65
C ALA A 702 -16.95 -63.15 -45.78
N GLU A 703 -18.21 -63.56 -45.98
CA GLU A 703 -18.55 -64.55 -46.99
C GLU A 703 -18.43 -64.01 -48.42
N GLN A 704 -18.20 -64.93 -49.36
CA GLN A 704 -18.16 -64.62 -50.79
C GLN A 704 -19.47 -63.96 -51.24
N GLY A 705 -19.38 -62.71 -51.69
CA GLY A 705 -20.53 -61.87 -52.07
C GLY A 705 -20.79 -60.68 -51.13
N THR A 706 -20.10 -60.59 -49.99
CA THR A 706 -20.12 -59.42 -49.09
C THR A 706 -19.22 -58.30 -49.63
N ILE A 707 -19.66 -57.04 -49.52
CA ILE A 707 -18.79 -55.87 -49.70
C ILE A 707 -18.37 -55.37 -48.31
N PHE A 708 -17.20 -55.82 -47.85
CA PHE A 708 -16.63 -55.36 -46.59
C PHE A 708 -15.56 -54.29 -46.84
N THR A 709 -15.72 -53.13 -46.20
CA THR A 709 -14.74 -52.02 -46.26
C THR A 709 -14.25 -51.70 -44.86
N ALA A 710 -12.93 -51.72 -44.65
CA ALA A 710 -12.30 -51.25 -43.42
C ALA A 710 -11.33 -50.12 -43.77
N ARG A 711 -11.45 -48.96 -43.12
CA ARG A 711 -10.56 -47.82 -43.36
C ARG A 711 -10.27 -47.03 -42.09
N ILE A 712 -9.06 -46.48 -42.02
CA ILE A 712 -8.71 -45.50 -40.99
C ILE A 712 -9.26 -44.15 -41.42
N ALA A 713 -10.24 -43.63 -40.68
CA ALA A 713 -10.91 -42.38 -40.98
C ALA A 713 -11.30 -41.68 -39.67
N ASN A 714 -11.16 -40.36 -39.65
CA ASN A 714 -11.62 -39.56 -38.52
C ASN A 714 -13.13 -39.73 -38.41
N CYS A 715 -13.60 -39.98 -37.19
CA CYS A 715 -15.01 -40.01 -36.91
C CYS A 715 -15.60 -38.61 -37.12
N ALA A 716 -16.33 -38.43 -38.22
CA ALA A 716 -16.98 -37.18 -38.57
C ALA A 716 -18.37 -37.48 -39.16
N PRO A 717 -19.41 -36.73 -38.79
CA PRO A 717 -20.75 -36.96 -39.28
C PRO A 717 -20.84 -36.64 -40.77
N ALA A 718 -21.63 -37.43 -41.51
CA ALA A 718 -21.89 -37.16 -42.92
C ALA A 718 -22.67 -35.84 -43.05
N LEU A 719 -22.02 -34.78 -43.54
CA LEU A 719 -22.72 -33.56 -43.96
C LEU A 719 -22.32 -33.10 -45.37
N SER A 720 -23.39 -32.70 -46.06
CA SER A 720 -23.52 -32.30 -47.46
C SER A 720 -22.58 -31.17 -47.89
N THR A 721 -22.19 -31.22 -49.17
CA THR A 721 -21.32 -30.29 -49.89
C THR A 721 -21.93 -28.89 -50.08
N THR A 722 -21.20 -27.83 -49.69
CA THR A 722 -20.69 -26.76 -50.59
C THR A 722 -19.74 -25.82 -49.83
N PRO A 723 -18.78 -25.16 -50.50
CA PRO A 723 -17.68 -24.42 -49.86
C PRO A 723 -17.97 -22.91 -49.79
N ILE A 724 -17.38 -22.20 -48.80
CA ILE A 724 -16.66 -20.93 -48.94
C ILE A 724 -15.98 -20.56 -47.60
N GLU A 725 -14.66 -20.40 -47.72
CA GLU A 725 -13.69 -19.53 -47.05
C GLU A 725 -13.39 -19.56 -45.53
N ASN A 726 -12.12 -19.91 -45.29
CA ASN A 726 -11.32 -19.80 -44.08
C ASN A 726 -11.32 -18.40 -43.44
N ARG A 727 -11.46 -18.35 -42.11
CA ARG A 727 -10.51 -17.67 -41.20
C ARG A 727 -10.39 -18.45 -39.90
N THR A 728 -9.33 -19.24 -39.79
CA THR A 728 -8.86 -19.81 -38.53
C THR A 728 -8.16 -18.73 -37.71
N PHE A 729 -8.66 -18.49 -36.50
CA PHE A 729 -7.89 -17.86 -35.43
C PHE A 729 -6.98 -18.93 -34.82
N ALA A 730 -5.68 -18.64 -34.78
CA ALA A 730 -4.71 -19.47 -34.09
C ALA A 730 -4.89 -19.30 -32.58
N THR A 731 -5.10 -20.45 -31.97
CA THR A 731 -4.80 -20.90 -30.62
C THR A 731 -3.62 -20.23 -29.91
N GLU A 732 -3.84 -20.05 -28.61
CA GLU A 732 -2.88 -20.09 -27.49
C GLU A 732 -1.81 -19.00 -27.38
N SER A 733 -1.87 -18.25 -26.27
CA SER A 733 -0.77 -17.41 -25.81
C SER A 733 0.25 -18.27 -25.08
N PRO A 734 1.53 -18.28 -25.49
CA PRO A 734 2.56 -19.10 -24.87
C PRO A 734 3.07 -18.49 -23.56
N ALA A 735 3.55 -19.36 -22.67
CA ALA A 735 4.26 -18.99 -21.46
C ALA A 735 5.56 -18.21 -21.80
N VAL A 736 5.82 -17.11 -21.09
CA VAL A 736 7.01 -16.25 -21.32
C VAL A 736 8.30 -17.01 -20.97
N GLN A 737 9.05 -17.38 -22.00
CA GLN A 737 10.34 -18.06 -21.91
C GLN A 737 11.44 -17.08 -21.43
N ALA A 738 12.38 -17.53 -20.58
CA ALA A 738 13.48 -16.72 -20.07
C ALA A 738 14.46 -16.29 -21.20
N PRO A 739 15.13 -15.12 -21.10
CA PRO A 739 16.08 -14.68 -22.11
C PRO A 739 17.34 -15.54 -22.09
N ASN A 740 17.91 -15.80 -23.26
CA ASN A 740 19.24 -16.36 -23.40
C ASN A 740 20.27 -15.23 -23.22
N ILE A 741 21.07 -15.29 -22.15
CA ILE A 741 22.12 -14.30 -21.84
C ILE A 741 23.49 -14.95 -22.03
N GLN A 742 24.25 -14.47 -23.02
CA GLN A 742 25.61 -14.90 -23.30
C GLN A 742 26.61 -13.82 -22.91
N LEU A 743 27.74 -14.24 -22.32
CA LEU A 743 28.84 -13.38 -21.88
C LEU A 743 30.13 -13.91 -22.49
N PHE A 744 30.82 -13.10 -23.28
CA PHE A 744 32.08 -13.52 -23.90
C PHE A 744 33.10 -12.37 -24.04
N PRO A 745 34.35 -12.55 -23.61
CA PRO A 745 34.84 -13.64 -22.76
C PRO A 745 34.25 -13.54 -21.33
N ASN A 746 34.19 -14.65 -20.61
CA ASN A 746 33.89 -14.69 -19.17
C ASN A 746 34.60 -15.93 -18.56
N PRO A 747 35.68 -15.77 -17.79
CA PRO A 747 36.23 -14.52 -17.27
C PRO A 747 36.77 -13.56 -18.35
N ALA A 748 36.79 -12.26 -18.06
CA ALA A 748 37.32 -11.24 -18.94
C ALA A 748 38.32 -10.33 -18.26
N ASN A 749 39.22 -9.76 -19.05
CA ASN A 749 40.24 -8.86 -18.55
C ASN A 749 39.80 -7.41 -18.80
N ASP A 750 39.57 -7.03 -20.06
CA ASP A 750 39.28 -5.61 -20.38
C ASP A 750 37.87 -5.37 -20.91
N LEU A 751 37.29 -6.34 -21.63
CA LEU A 751 36.04 -6.14 -22.36
C LEU A 751 35.15 -7.38 -22.28
N ILE A 752 33.86 -7.16 -22.09
CA ILE A 752 32.83 -8.21 -22.08
C ILE A 752 31.75 -7.86 -23.08
N GLN A 753 31.49 -8.76 -24.03
CA GLN A 753 30.30 -8.72 -24.86
C GLN A 753 29.15 -9.42 -24.14
N ILE A 754 28.04 -8.72 -24.02
CA ILE A 754 26.81 -9.21 -23.39
C ILE A 754 25.74 -9.30 -24.48
N THR A 755 25.34 -10.52 -24.82
CA THR A 755 24.26 -10.78 -25.79
C THR A 755 23.02 -11.24 -25.06
N VAL A 756 21.88 -10.59 -25.31
CA VAL A 756 20.58 -10.90 -24.71
C VAL A 756 19.57 -11.19 -25.81
N GLU A 757 19.16 -12.46 -25.94
CA GLU A 757 18.22 -12.93 -26.96
C GLU A 757 16.91 -13.42 -26.33
N TRP A 758 15.79 -13.13 -27.00
CA TRP A 758 14.44 -13.57 -26.60
C TRP A 758 13.86 -14.50 -27.67
N ALA A 759 13.18 -15.57 -27.26
CA ALA A 759 12.61 -16.55 -28.19
C ALA A 759 11.41 -15.99 -28.98
N GLU A 760 10.63 -15.06 -28.39
CA GLU A 760 9.51 -14.40 -29.07
C GLU A 760 9.36 -12.94 -28.62
N LYS A 761 9.27 -12.03 -29.61
CA LYS A 761 9.00 -10.57 -29.55
C LYS A 761 10.11 -9.64 -29.03
N GLU A 762 10.12 -8.46 -29.63
CA GLU A 762 10.98 -7.33 -29.31
C GLU A 762 10.61 -6.77 -27.92
N GLN A 763 11.58 -6.65 -27.01
CA GLN A 763 11.37 -6.12 -25.64
C GLN A 763 12.50 -5.14 -25.28
N PRO A 764 12.24 -4.02 -24.59
CA PRO A 764 13.31 -3.17 -24.09
C PRO A 764 14.13 -3.92 -23.03
N VAL A 765 15.43 -3.68 -23.02
CA VAL A 765 16.38 -4.33 -22.11
C VAL A 765 17.05 -3.28 -21.23
N LEU A 766 16.96 -3.50 -19.92
CA LEU A 766 17.70 -2.81 -18.87
C LEU A 766 18.68 -3.81 -18.24
N LEU A 767 19.97 -3.58 -18.45
CA LEU A 767 21.03 -4.34 -17.79
C LEU A 767 21.64 -3.49 -16.70
N THR A 768 21.76 -4.04 -15.50
CA THR A 768 22.47 -3.42 -14.38
C THR A 768 23.54 -4.36 -13.89
N ILE A 769 24.77 -3.88 -13.76
CA ILE A 769 25.89 -4.66 -13.24
C ILE A 769 26.20 -4.19 -11.83
N PHE A 770 26.39 -5.14 -10.91
CA PHE A 770 26.70 -4.91 -9.51
C PHE A 770 28.06 -5.51 -9.15
N ASN A 771 28.79 -4.85 -8.25
CA ASN A 771 29.94 -5.47 -7.60
C ASN A 771 29.49 -6.47 -6.51
N ALA A 772 30.44 -7.21 -5.92
CA ALA A 772 30.16 -8.19 -4.87
C ALA A 772 29.48 -7.62 -3.61
N GLN A 773 29.53 -6.31 -3.38
CA GLN A 773 28.85 -5.61 -2.27
C GLN A 773 27.47 -5.06 -2.66
N GLY A 774 26.97 -5.33 -3.87
CA GLY A 774 25.66 -4.89 -4.34
C GLY A 774 25.62 -3.42 -4.82
N LYS A 775 26.76 -2.77 -5.02
CA LYS A 775 26.84 -1.42 -5.60
C LYS A 775 26.75 -1.51 -7.12
N VAL A 776 25.90 -0.68 -7.73
CA VAL A 776 25.80 -0.55 -9.19
C VAL A 776 27.12 0.00 -9.76
N VAL A 777 27.67 -0.68 -10.75
CA VAL A 777 28.90 -0.27 -11.45
C VAL A 777 28.63 0.20 -12.87
N GLN A 778 27.62 -0.34 -13.56
CA GLN A 778 27.25 0.08 -14.92
C GLN A 778 25.77 -0.22 -15.20
N THR A 779 25.14 0.58 -16.05
CA THR A 779 23.76 0.35 -16.52
C THR A 779 23.67 0.57 -18.02
N PHE A 780 23.00 -0.35 -18.73
CA PHE A 780 22.68 -0.22 -20.14
C PHE A 780 21.16 -0.23 -20.31
N ARG A 781 20.65 0.63 -21.20
CA ARG A 781 19.22 0.72 -21.50
C ARG A 781 19.00 0.86 -23.00
N THR A 782 18.02 0.15 -23.53
CA THR A 782 17.57 0.33 -24.91
C THR A 782 16.32 1.20 -24.94
N GLU A 783 16.24 2.09 -25.94
CA GLU A 783 15.14 3.06 -26.05
C GLU A 783 13.89 2.50 -26.74
N ALA A 784 14.02 1.39 -27.49
CA ALA A 784 12.89 0.72 -28.15
C ALA A 784 13.09 -0.80 -28.25
N ALA A 785 11.97 -1.51 -28.23
CA ALA A 785 11.84 -2.93 -28.55
C ALA A 785 11.92 -3.11 -30.08
N THR A 786 13.11 -3.24 -30.67
CA THR A 786 13.27 -3.30 -32.15
C THR A 786 14.28 -4.34 -32.64
N ALA A 787 14.74 -5.26 -31.78
CA ALA A 787 15.78 -6.23 -32.12
C ALA A 787 15.23 -7.67 -32.15
N PRO A 788 14.80 -8.19 -33.31
CA PRO A 788 14.30 -9.57 -33.46
C PRO A 788 15.36 -10.64 -33.15
N ASN A 789 16.65 -10.27 -33.14
CA ASN A 789 17.79 -11.18 -32.91
C ASN A 789 18.53 -10.89 -31.59
N GLY A 790 17.91 -10.16 -30.64
CA GLY A 790 18.53 -9.80 -29.36
C GLY A 790 19.40 -8.53 -29.38
N TYR A 791 19.86 -8.12 -28.19
CA TYR A 791 20.68 -6.93 -27.99
C TYR A 791 22.12 -7.30 -27.62
N ASN A 792 23.07 -6.60 -28.22
CA ASN A 792 24.49 -6.69 -27.87
C ASN A 792 24.90 -5.43 -27.11
N PHE A 793 25.53 -5.63 -25.95
CA PHE A 793 26.12 -4.57 -25.14
C PHE A 793 27.59 -4.86 -24.91
N GLU A 794 28.37 -3.80 -24.85
CA GLU A 794 29.79 -3.89 -24.58
C GLU A 794 30.07 -3.25 -23.22
N TRP A 795 30.63 -4.03 -22.30
CA TRP A 795 31.09 -3.53 -21.01
C TRP A 795 32.62 -3.52 -20.97
N ASN A 796 33.20 -2.32 -20.94
CA ASN A 796 34.61 -2.13 -20.65
C ASN A 796 34.83 -2.24 -19.14
N CYS A 797 35.51 -3.30 -18.73
CA CYS A 797 35.83 -3.60 -17.34
C CYS A 797 37.32 -3.37 -17.00
N SER A 798 38.09 -2.71 -17.87
CA SER A 798 39.54 -2.53 -17.70
C SER A 798 39.94 -1.82 -16.39
N GLU A 799 39.07 -0.98 -15.85
CA GLU A 799 39.29 -0.23 -14.60
C GLU A 799 38.62 -0.88 -13.37
N MET A 800 37.97 -2.03 -13.54
CA MET A 800 37.25 -2.72 -12.46
C MET A 800 38.19 -3.63 -11.69
N PRO A 801 38.18 -3.66 -10.35
CA PRO A 801 39.00 -4.61 -9.61
C PRO A 801 38.68 -6.07 -10.00
N SER A 802 39.70 -6.93 -10.06
CA SER A 802 39.52 -8.38 -10.25
C SER A 802 38.53 -8.92 -9.22
N GLY A 803 37.50 -9.64 -9.67
CA GLY A 803 36.44 -10.10 -8.79
C GLY A 803 35.18 -10.60 -9.50
N LEU A 804 34.20 -11.00 -8.68
CA LEU A 804 32.88 -11.44 -9.13
C LEU A 804 31.90 -10.27 -9.16
N TYR A 805 31.22 -10.12 -10.29
CA TYR A 805 30.17 -9.15 -10.54
C TYR A 805 28.88 -9.88 -10.91
N TRP A 806 27.75 -9.20 -10.73
CA TRP A 806 26.43 -9.75 -11.06
C TRP A 806 25.75 -8.86 -12.07
N LEU A 807 25.40 -9.43 -13.22
CA LEU A 807 24.55 -8.79 -14.21
C LEU A 807 23.09 -9.14 -13.93
N LEU A 808 22.23 -8.13 -13.87
CA LEU A 808 20.79 -8.24 -13.72
C LEU A 808 20.09 -7.68 -14.96
N CYS A 809 19.28 -8.50 -15.63
CA CYS A 809 18.48 -8.12 -16.79
C CYS A 809 17.02 -7.95 -16.40
N ASN A 810 16.45 -6.78 -16.72
CA ASN A 810 15.05 -6.38 -16.47
C ASN A 810 14.58 -6.66 -15.03
N GLY A 811 15.50 -6.58 -14.05
CA GLY A 811 15.19 -6.80 -12.64
C GLY A 811 14.92 -8.25 -12.23
N LYS A 812 15.03 -9.23 -13.15
CA LYS A 812 14.54 -10.60 -12.92
C LYS A 812 15.56 -11.70 -13.21
N TYR A 813 16.44 -11.52 -14.21
CA TYR A 813 17.36 -12.58 -14.65
C TYR A 813 18.80 -12.22 -14.32
N THR A 814 19.49 -13.08 -13.56
CA THR A 814 20.85 -12.83 -13.08
C THR A 814 21.89 -13.72 -13.75
N LYS A 815 23.05 -13.16 -14.12
CA LYS A 815 24.23 -13.90 -14.62
C LYS A 815 25.50 -13.41 -13.92
N PRO A 816 26.36 -14.31 -13.39
CA PRO A 816 27.66 -13.93 -12.84
C PRO A 816 28.64 -13.55 -13.95
N VAL A 817 29.44 -12.53 -13.68
CA VAL A 817 30.49 -12.00 -14.56
C VAL A 817 31.80 -11.97 -13.78
N VAL A 818 32.85 -12.58 -14.30
CA VAL A 818 34.15 -12.64 -13.63
C VAL A 818 35.13 -11.73 -14.36
N VAL A 819 35.71 -10.77 -13.63
CA VAL A 819 36.77 -9.89 -14.13
C VAL A 819 38.10 -10.33 -13.54
N LEU A 820 39.12 -10.51 -14.37
CA LEU A 820 40.47 -10.92 -13.99
C LEU A 820 41.50 -9.99 -14.66
N HIS A 821 42.22 -9.23 -13.86
CA HIS A 821 43.47 -8.59 -14.28
C HIS A 821 44.64 -9.41 -13.77
N ASP A 822 45.63 -9.62 -14.64
CA ASP A 822 46.91 -10.25 -14.30
C ASP A 822 47.78 -9.34 -13.42
#